data_AF-A0A812HNX7-F1
#
_entry.id   AF-A0A812HNX7-F1
#
_cell.length_a   1.000
_cell.length_b   1.000
_cell.length_c   1.000
_cell.angle_alpha   90.00
_cell.angle_beta   90.00
_cell.angle_gamma   90.00
#
_symmetry.space_group_name_H-M   'P 1'
#
loop_
_entity.id
_entity.type
_entity.pdbx_description
1 polymer ?
#
loop_
_entity_poly.entity_id
_entity_poly.type
_entity_poly.pdbx_seq_one_letter_code
_entity_poly.pdbx_strand_id
1 'polypeptide(L)'
;MVALCLFCLCFEQWISGKYPIFKVKRVSLSFSGASVFFMTPMRDGNVPMPASVLKFDSKECCLEAPDGKDQQVQDALWFDDASGVKDYVLVDTKDPSSVMQIDLCGGVFGLPEFAKAPPVHTFASILEEELKEVSMSVDIIPIINEALERRMYHFTMSDRKVSTLSLADSYKIVRFVGHGILNRAKEGAKRAAKSPALAAGFQNPVEVDDLDPEGKIIQELCGRKQTVRDMFQKFSGMESKLSEHFKRPVVVGLCHNDLHGGNLLVDSQGLVWLIDFATVESGKHVLMDLSKFLSACAFMYLQDSVNEKGIQAIAKILFTTPDATTDLPSALMDEVKDDPVARLFYQIMVRIRHCMCLYESGPGSPGNDGSPFAIALSAWSARMQSYSEPSLHQKTRALYWAVAGVQRLLWQMKEDIGPTASKWIEAGPRRLVEFAGFEVASDPSVMGHHGDITLSCEHARQVASSDNFVGPQNPPSLIAGVLLQLMFELEFQTYCAQAGASEAWTTDILTREKVNVTEHCVELALKFVGSLNTRLILLPDKAKTLWTKITKVYKQFAPDLLTLELFCGRTLVVGDGGTGKSVLTKQLLAEVAQMEVGTIHERADAERKGPRDEGRATKSKPVPRAPYQVMVPLRVPLVDLARQLQESPDMGVDPDVLNDLLAVWMARKYGGDSTLVQLITQVRQASHEAADEEEAGVADNNDILGLFVLLDGLDEAAAERTNILLFITSLLEAEPCHFPLLTARPGVLGFAEKEKLAANGFIGCLMSKLPPLKAIIENPAYAGLTGNPMCLTLLTHVLRKSLKENGLAVKIAL
;
A
#
# COMPACT_ATOMS: atom_id res chain seq x y z
N MET A 1 36.03 -18.18 0.58
CA MET A 1 36.07 -16.79 0.09
C MET A 1 35.03 -15.91 0.77
N VAL A 2 33.72 -16.18 0.68
CA VAL A 2 32.65 -15.39 1.38
C VAL A 2 32.88 -15.25 2.89
N ALA A 3 33.33 -16.31 3.58
CA ALA A 3 33.68 -16.25 5.01
C ALA A 3 34.92 -15.38 5.33
N LEU A 4 35.85 -15.24 4.38
CA LEU A 4 37.02 -14.37 4.50
C LEU A 4 36.66 -12.90 4.19
N CYS A 5 35.69 -12.66 3.32
CA CYS A 5 35.21 -11.30 2.97
C CYS A 5 34.31 -10.69 4.05
N LEU A 6 33.45 -11.49 4.72
CA LEU A 6 32.71 -11.07 5.92
C LEU A 6 33.64 -10.64 7.07
N PHE A 7 34.87 -11.18 7.10
CA PHE A 7 35.89 -10.88 8.09
C PHE A 7 36.43 -9.44 8.00
N CYS A 8 36.44 -8.83 6.80
CA CYS A 8 37.00 -7.49 6.58
C CYS A 8 36.03 -6.34 6.95
N LEU A 9 34.72 -6.51 6.74
CA LEU A 9 33.70 -5.51 7.14
C LEU A 9 33.49 -5.43 8.65
N CYS A 10 33.63 -6.57 9.34
CA CYS A 10 33.49 -6.64 10.79
C CYS A 10 34.75 -6.14 11.52
N PHE A 11 35.84 -5.81 10.81
CA PHE A 11 37.17 -5.62 11.40
C PHE A 11 37.25 -4.39 12.31
N GLU A 12 36.56 -3.27 12.03
CA GLU A 12 36.54 -2.11 12.94
C GLU A 12 35.72 -2.36 14.22
N GLN A 13 34.55 -3.00 14.11
CA GLN A 13 33.74 -3.32 15.30
C GLN A 13 34.30 -4.48 16.12
N TRP A 14 34.97 -5.44 15.47
CA TRP A 14 35.64 -6.57 16.10
C TRP A 14 36.95 -6.16 16.78
N ILE A 15 37.74 -5.23 16.19
CA ILE A 15 38.91 -4.61 16.86
C ILE A 15 38.49 -3.81 18.10
N SER A 16 37.28 -3.22 18.10
CA SER A 16 36.75 -2.55 19.31
C SER A 16 36.32 -3.52 20.42
N GLY A 17 36.32 -4.83 20.16
CA GLY A 17 35.97 -5.89 21.12
C GLY A 17 34.49 -5.95 21.53
N LYS A 18 33.60 -5.18 20.89
CA LYS A 18 32.21 -5.00 21.35
C LYS A 18 31.24 -6.11 20.95
N TYR A 19 31.52 -6.87 19.89
CA TYR A 19 30.65 -7.95 19.40
C TYR A 19 31.50 -9.16 18.95
N PRO A 20 31.58 -10.23 19.75
CA PRO A 20 32.46 -11.36 19.44
C PRO A 20 31.87 -12.34 18.42
N ILE A 21 30.56 -12.29 18.15
CA ILE A 21 29.84 -13.28 17.34
C ILE A 21 28.86 -12.56 16.39
N PHE A 22 28.76 -13.03 15.15
CA PHE A 22 27.77 -12.57 14.17
C PHE A 22 27.00 -13.78 13.63
N LYS A 23 25.68 -13.65 13.49
CA LYS A 23 24.83 -14.59 12.76
C LYS A 23 24.56 -14.02 11.37
N VAL A 24 25.00 -14.74 10.35
CA VAL A 24 24.78 -14.36 8.95
C VAL A 24 23.78 -15.32 8.33
N LYS A 25 22.65 -14.80 7.84
CA LYS A 25 21.66 -15.57 7.07
C LYS A 25 21.62 -15.03 5.64
N ARG A 26 21.95 -15.87 4.66
CA ARG A 26 21.74 -15.51 3.25
C ARG A 26 20.25 -15.40 2.99
N VAL A 27 19.82 -14.25 2.47
CA VAL A 27 18.41 -13.92 2.20
C VAL A 27 18.06 -14.26 0.77
N SER A 28 18.89 -13.80 -0.15
CA SER A 28 18.67 -13.93 -1.58
C SER A 28 20.01 -14.08 -2.30
N LEU A 29 20.00 -14.84 -3.39
CA LEU A 29 21.01 -14.76 -4.45
C LEU A 29 20.35 -13.99 -5.58
N SER A 30 20.86 -12.81 -5.92
CA SER A 30 20.36 -12.07 -7.07
C SER A 30 20.85 -12.73 -8.36
N PHE A 31 20.16 -12.42 -9.45
CA PHE A 31 20.48 -12.95 -10.78
C PHE A 31 21.75 -12.33 -11.39
N SER A 32 22.25 -11.21 -10.87
CA SER A 32 23.57 -10.64 -11.23
C SER A 32 24.74 -11.45 -10.64
N GLY A 33 24.46 -12.39 -9.74
CA GLY A 33 25.46 -13.05 -8.91
C GLY A 33 25.64 -12.37 -7.55
N ALA A 34 24.87 -11.32 -7.25
CA ALA A 34 24.91 -10.69 -5.95
C ALA A 34 24.40 -11.65 -4.87
N SER A 35 24.97 -11.54 -3.68
CA SER A 35 24.52 -12.28 -2.51
C SER A 35 24.04 -11.28 -1.46
N VAL A 36 22.77 -11.39 -1.09
CA VAL A 36 22.17 -10.57 -0.04
C VAL A 36 22.15 -11.37 1.27
N PHE A 37 22.67 -10.78 2.34
CA PHE A 37 22.73 -11.38 3.67
C PHE A 37 22.08 -10.48 4.70
N PHE A 38 21.33 -11.08 5.62
CA PHE A 38 21.09 -10.49 6.92
C PHE A 38 22.29 -10.79 7.80
N MET A 39 22.94 -9.74 8.28
CA MET A 39 23.99 -9.84 9.29
C MET A 39 23.43 -9.35 10.62
N THR A 40 23.29 -10.26 11.56
CA THR A 40 22.81 -10.01 12.92
C THR A 40 24.01 -10.07 13.88
N PRO A 41 24.51 -8.95 14.41
CA PRO A 41 25.53 -8.98 15.46
C PRO A 41 24.97 -9.67 16.71
N MET A 42 25.83 -10.28 17.52
CA MET A 42 25.45 -10.86 18.80
C MET A 42 26.26 -10.19 19.92
N ARG A 43 25.58 -9.77 20.99
CA ARG A 43 26.22 -9.32 22.24
C ARG A 43 26.71 -10.53 23.06
N ASP A 44 27.51 -10.26 24.08
CA ASP A 44 27.84 -11.22 25.12
C ASP A 44 26.58 -11.91 25.65
N GLY A 45 26.63 -13.24 25.76
CA GLY A 45 25.47 -14.06 26.12
C GLY A 45 24.57 -14.48 24.95
N ASN A 46 25.03 -14.36 23.70
CA ASN A 46 24.29 -14.75 22.48
C ASN A 46 22.95 -14.02 22.30
N VAL A 47 22.86 -12.75 22.72
CA VAL A 47 21.68 -11.92 22.46
C VAL A 47 21.82 -11.27 21.08
N PRO A 48 20.89 -11.53 20.14
CA PRO A 48 20.93 -10.92 18.81
C PRO A 48 20.71 -9.40 18.87
N MET A 49 21.43 -8.67 18.02
CA MET A 49 21.28 -7.23 17.75
C MET A 49 20.49 -7.01 16.46
N PRO A 50 20.02 -5.78 16.16
CA PRO A 50 19.36 -5.49 14.89
C PRO A 50 20.20 -5.95 13.68
N ALA A 51 19.55 -6.60 12.72
CA ALA A 51 20.23 -7.10 11.54
C ALA A 51 20.39 -6.00 10.49
N SER A 52 21.55 -5.94 9.86
CA SER A 52 21.79 -5.13 8.66
C SER A 52 21.60 -6.00 7.42
N VAL A 53 21.16 -5.39 6.32
CA VAL A 53 21.19 -6.03 4.99
C VAL A 53 22.50 -5.69 4.33
N LEU A 54 23.27 -6.72 4.01
CA LEU A 54 24.51 -6.61 3.23
C LEU A 54 24.26 -7.19 1.85
N LYS A 55 24.45 -6.38 0.80
CA LYS A 55 24.50 -6.86 -0.58
C LYS A 55 25.97 -6.93 -1.01
N PHE A 56 26.43 -8.11 -1.38
CA PHE A 56 27.73 -8.31 -2.03
C PHE A 56 27.49 -8.47 -3.51
N ASP A 57 28.10 -7.64 -4.34
CA ASP A 57 27.99 -7.75 -5.80
C ASP A 57 29.37 -7.52 -6.45
N SER A 58 29.46 -7.71 -7.76
CA SER A 58 30.63 -7.29 -8.51
C SER A 58 30.84 -5.78 -8.35
N LYS A 59 32.10 -5.31 -8.35
CA LYS A 59 32.41 -3.89 -8.16
C LYS A 59 31.71 -3.00 -9.20
N GLU A 60 31.56 -3.47 -10.43
CA GLU A 60 30.83 -2.78 -11.51
C GLU A 60 29.35 -2.55 -11.14
N CYS A 61 28.70 -3.50 -10.47
CA CYS A 61 27.29 -3.42 -10.07
C CYS A 61 27.03 -2.62 -8.77
N CYS A 62 28.06 -2.32 -7.98
CA CYS A 62 27.92 -1.45 -6.80
C CYS A 62 28.36 -0.01 -7.06
N LEU A 63 29.20 0.23 -8.08
CA LEU A 63 29.75 1.55 -8.39
C LEU A 63 28.87 2.38 -9.34
N GLU A 64 27.59 2.06 -9.51
CA GLU A 64 26.68 2.80 -10.40
C GLU A 64 26.28 4.18 -9.83
N ALA A 65 27.27 5.06 -9.62
CA ALA A 65 27.13 6.44 -10.07
C ALA A 65 27.35 6.39 -11.60
N PRO A 66 26.32 6.59 -12.44
CA PRO A 66 26.50 6.61 -13.88
C PRO A 66 27.51 7.70 -14.25
N ASP A 67 28.36 7.44 -15.23
CA ASP A 67 29.41 8.34 -15.73
C ASP A 67 28.88 9.74 -16.08
N GLY A 68 28.77 10.63 -15.09
CA GLY A 68 28.59 12.09 -15.17
C GLY A 68 27.43 12.66 -16.01
N LYS A 69 26.60 11.85 -16.68
CA LYS A 69 25.63 12.32 -17.68
C LYS A 69 24.17 12.29 -17.22
N ASP A 70 23.83 11.53 -16.18
CA ASP A 70 22.46 11.42 -15.64
C ASP A 70 22.35 11.90 -14.18
N GLN A 71 23.16 12.89 -13.79
CA GLN A 71 23.14 13.49 -12.44
C GLN A 71 21.75 14.05 -12.07
N GLN A 72 21.00 14.58 -13.06
CA GLN A 72 19.66 15.15 -12.84
C GLN A 72 18.61 14.12 -12.37
N VAL A 73 18.78 12.83 -12.68
CA VAL A 73 17.85 11.79 -12.25
C VAL A 73 18.09 11.45 -10.78
N GLN A 74 19.34 11.48 -10.31
CA GLN A 74 19.67 11.21 -8.91
C GLN A 74 19.29 12.35 -7.97
N ASP A 75 19.51 13.62 -8.36
CA ASP A 75 19.16 14.78 -7.51
C ASP A 75 17.64 14.91 -7.26
N ALA A 76 16.81 14.28 -8.10
CA ALA A 76 15.36 14.22 -7.94
C ALA A 76 14.85 12.98 -7.16
N LEU A 77 15.66 11.93 -7.04
CA LEU A 77 15.25 10.62 -6.50
C LEU A 77 15.61 10.41 -5.02
N TRP A 78 16.56 11.18 -4.49
CA TRP A 78 17.04 11.04 -3.12
C TRP A 78 16.72 12.31 -2.35
N PHE A 79 15.80 12.22 -1.38
CA PHE A 79 15.67 13.26 -0.36
C PHE A 79 17.03 13.47 0.31
N ASP A 80 17.38 14.74 0.54
CA ASP A 80 18.67 15.32 0.96
C ASP A 80 19.28 14.79 2.29
N ASP A 81 18.82 13.63 2.79
CA ASP A 81 19.17 13.09 4.12
C ASP A 81 19.52 11.58 4.10
N ALA A 82 19.77 10.98 2.92
CA ALA A 82 20.33 9.63 2.85
C ALA A 82 21.80 9.64 3.32
N SER A 83 22.00 9.33 4.60
CA SER A 83 23.30 9.04 5.20
C SER A 83 24.13 8.15 4.26
N GLY A 84 25.27 8.68 3.82
CA GLY A 84 26.03 8.18 2.68
C GLY A 84 26.21 6.67 2.63
N VAL A 85 25.92 6.10 1.47
CA VAL A 85 26.33 4.74 1.08
C VAL A 85 27.84 4.64 1.29
N LYS A 86 28.28 3.82 2.25
CA LYS A 86 29.71 3.56 2.45
C LYS A 86 30.15 2.46 1.50
N ASP A 87 30.76 2.86 0.39
CA ASP A 87 31.40 1.93 -0.53
C ASP A 87 32.69 1.37 0.08
N TYR A 88 32.75 0.05 0.26
CA TYR A 88 33.99 -0.65 0.59
C TYR A 88 34.42 -1.50 -0.61
N VAL A 89 35.57 -1.16 -1.20
CA VAL A 89 36.24 -1.98 -2.22
C VAL A 89 37.08 -3.03 -1.50
N LEU A 90 36.80 -4.32 -1.73
CA LEU A 90 37.64 -5.41 -1.22
C LEU A 90 38.90 -5.51 -2.09
N VAL A 91 40.07 -5.16 -1.54
CA VAL A 91 41.31 -4.89 -2.31
C VAL A 91 42.11 -6.15 -2.69
N ASP A 92 41.68 -7.38 -2.34
CA ASP A 92 42.55 -8.57 -2.46
C ASP A 92 41.91 -9.79 -3.15
N THR A 93 40.95 -9.58 -4.05
CA THR A 93 40.38 -10.64 -4.89
C THR A 93 40.71 -10.42 -6.36
N LYS A 94 40.99 -11.52 -7.10
CA LYS A 94 41.27 -11.49 -8.55
C LYS A 94 40.14 -10.83 -9.36
N ASP A 95 38.92 -10.83 -8.82
CA ASP A 95 37.76 -10.10 -9.32
C ASP A 95 37.33 -9.10 -8.24
N PRO A 96 37.32 -7.78 -8.50
CA PRO A 96 36.95 -6.80 -7.50
C PRO A 96 35.45 -6.91 -7.16
N SER A 97 35.14 -7.09 -5.87
CA SER A 97 33.77 -7.11 -5.35
C SER A 97 33.56 -5.92 -4.42
N SER A 98 32.34 -5.41 -4.39
CA SER A 98 31.94 -4.29 -3.54
C SER A 98 30.81 -4.71 -2.61
N VAL A 99 30.69 -4.02 -1.49
CA VAL A 99 29.65 -4.30 -0.49
C VAL A 99 28.88 -3.04 -0.17
N MET A 100 27.55 -3.14 -0.27
CA MET A 100 26.62 -2.08 0.09
C MET A 100 25.91 -2.49 1.38
N GLN A 101 25.99 -1.64 2.40
CA GLN A 101 25.21 -1.75 3.62
C GLN A 101 23.94 -0.90 3.46
N ILE A 102 22.77 -1.54 3.58
CA ILE A 102 21.49 -0.83 3.62
C ILE A 102 21.06 -0.77 5.08
N ASP A 103 21.13 0.42 5.66
CA ASP A 103 20.61 0.69 7.00
C ASP A 103 19.08 0.82 6.91
N LEU A 104 18.38 -0.31 6.93
CA LEU A 104 16.92 -0.32 7.11
C LEU A 104 16.60 0.21 8.52
N CYS A 105 15.55 1.02 8.64
CA CYS A 105 15.26 1.95 9.75
C CYS A 105 15.29 1.40 11.20
N GLY A 106 15.56 0.12 11.43
CA GLY A 106 15.88 -0.44 12.75
C GLY A 106 17.36 -0.28 13.18
N GLY A 107 18.30 -0.11 12.24
CA GLY A 107 19.74 -0.04 12.54
C GLY A 107 20.17 1.23 13.28
N VAL A 108 19.50 2.36 13.03
CA VAL A 108 19.84 3.67 13.61
C VAL A 108 19.54 3.75 15.12
N PHE A 109 18.66 2.89 15.65
CA PHE A 109 18.14 3.03 17.02
C PHE A 109 18.68 2.02 18.04
N GLY A 110 19.37 0.95 17.63
CA GLY A 110 20.13 0.09 18.56
C GLY A 110 19.32 -0.55 19.70
N LEU A 111 18.06 -0.91 19.47
CA LEU A 111 17.15 -1.40 20.51
C LEU A 111 17.14 -2.94 20.63
N PRO A 112 17.45 -3.52 21.81
CA PRO A 112 17.61 -4.97 22.00
C PRO A 112 16.31 -5.78 22.10
N GLU A 113 15.14 -5.16 22.35
CA GLU A 113 13.87 -5.90 22.47
C GLU A 113 13.21 -6.21 21.11
N PHE A 114 13.62 -5.52 20.04
CA PHE A 114 13.20 -5.79 18.66
C PHE A 114 13.89 -7.01 18.03
N ALA A 115 14.81 -7.66 18.75
CA ALA A 115 15.63 -8.76 18.25
C ALA A 115 14.93 -10.14 18.27
N LYS A 116 13.65 -10.21 18.66
CA LYS A 116 12.89 -11.47 18.69
C LYS A 116 12.12 -11.77 17.40
N ALA A 117 11.69 -10.75 16.65
CA ALA A 117 11.14 -10.93 15.30
C ALA A 117 12.26 -10.76 14.26
N PRO A 118 12.23 -11.45 13.11
CA PRO A 118 13.11 -11.10 12.00
C PRO A 118 12.88 -9.62 11.69
N PRO A 119 13.93 -8.77 11.69
CA PRO A 119 13.74 -7.32 11.60
C PRO A 119 13.10 -6.90 10.28
N VAL A 120 13.19 -7.76 9.26
CA VAL A 120 12.69 -7.55 7.91
C VAL A 120 12.31 -8.91 7.30
N HIS A 121 11.16 -8.96 6.65
CA HIS A 121 10.70 -10.08 5.84
C HIS A 121 10.75 -9.70 4.35
N THR A 122 11.02 -10.66 3.48
CA THR A 122 10.77 -10.45 2.04
C THR A 122 9.29 -10.69 1.76
N PHE A 123 8.73 -10.02 0.76
CA PHE A 123 7.38 -10.32 0.29
C PHE A 123 7.24 -11.78 -0.14
N ALA A 124 8.29 -12.35 -0.74
CA ALA A 124 8.36 -13.76 -1.09
C ALA A 124 8.12 -14.64 0.14
N SER A 125 8.84 -14.40 1.24
CA SER A 125 8.67 -15.16 2.48
C SER A 125 7.30 -14.97 3.13
N ILE A 126 6.75 -13.75 3.11
CA ILE A 126 5.40 -13.50 3.62
C ILE A 126 4.40 -14.29 2.79
N LEU A 127 4.46 -14.18 1.47
CA LEU A 127 3.52 -14.84 0.58
C LEU A 127 3.63 -16.37 0.64
N GLU A 128 4.83 -16.92 0.77
CA GLU A 128 5.04 -18.35 0.98
C GLU A 128 4.43 -18.87 2.29
N GLU A 129 4.49 -18.08 3.36
CA GLU A 129 3.91 -18.41 4.67
C GLU A 129 2.37 -18.35 4.63
N GLU A 130 1.83 -17.25 4.11
CA GLU A 130 0.38 -17.00 3.99
C GLU A 130 -0.30 -18.01 3.04
N LEU A 131 0.35 -18.37 1.93
CA LEU A 131 -0.17 -19.38 0.99
C LEU A 131 -0.02 -20.83 1.51
N LYS A 132 0.80 -21.06 2.55
CA LYS A 132 1.01 -22.39 3.13
C LYS A 132 0.04 -22.70 4.26
N GLU A 133 -0.21 -21.74 5.16
CA GLU A 133 -1.00 -21.99 6.36
C GLU A 133 -2.50 -21.73 6.17
N VAL A 134 -2.90 -21.04 5.10
CA VAL A 134 -4.29 -20.60 4.86
C VAL A 134 -4.83 -19.71 6.00
N SER A 135 -3.98 -19.31 6.95
CA SER A 135 -4.24 -18.26 7.91
C SER A 135 -3.75 -16.96 7.30
N MET A 136 -4.68 -16.03 7.02
CA MET A 136 -4.33 -14.65 6.65
C MET A 136 -3.82 -13.92 7.89
N SER A 137 -2.56 -14.13 8.27
CA SER A 137 -1.96 -13.48 9.44
C SER A 137 -1.48 -12.07 9.08
N VAL A 138 -1.13 -11.86 7.81
CA VAL A 138 -0.71 -10.59 7.24
C VAL A 138 -1.64 -10.21 6.10
N ASP A 139 -2.15 -8.98 6.11
CA ASP A 139 -2.85 -8.44 4.96
C ASP A 139 -1.85 -8.07 3.85
N ILE A 140 -1.83 -8.89 2.79
CA ILE A 140 -0.90 -8.76 1.66
C ILE A 140 -1.28 -7.58 0.75
N ILE A 141 -2.57 -7.20 0.70
CA ILE A 141 -3.05 -6.19 -0.25
C ILE A 141 -2.46 -4.80 0.03
N PRO A 142 -2.44 -4.29 1.29
CA PRO A 142 -1.76 -3.04 1.62
C PRO A 142 -0.27 -3.01 1.23
N ILE A 143 0.42 -4.15 1.35
CA ILE A 143 1.83 -4.25 0.97
C ILE A 143 1.99 -4.08 -0.55
N ILE A 144 1.12 -4.72 -1.33
CA ILE A 144 1.09 -4.56 -2.80
C ILE A 144 0.77 -3.10 -3.18
N ASN A 145 -0.16 -2.45 -2.50
CA ASN A 145 -0.54 -1.07 -2.78
C ASN A 145 0.64 -0.11 -2.54
N GLU A 146 1.28 -0.23 -1.37
CA GLU A 146 2.43 0.60 -1.05
C GLU A 146 3.60 0.34 -2.00
N ALA A 147 3.87 -0.93 -2.37
CA ALA A 147 4.94 -1.27 -3.29
C ALA A 147 4.67 -0.83 -4.73
N LEU A 148 3.54 -1.25 -5.31
CA LEU A 148 3.25 -1.14 -6.73
C LEU A 148 2.55 0.16 -7.10
N GLU A 149 1.59 0.61 -6.30
CA GLU A 149 0.76 1.77 -6.64
C GLU A 149 1.36 3.09 -6.17
N ARG A 150 2.09 3.08 -5.04
CA ARG A 150 2.75 4.28 -4.55
C ARG A 150 4.20 4.33 -5.04
N ARG A 151 5.05 3.40 -4.59
CA ARG A 151 6.50 3.53 -4.80
C ARG A 151 6.94 3.23 -6.23
N MET A 152 6.62 2.04 -6.74
CA MET A 152 6.98 1.67 -8.12
C MET A 152 6.27 2.55 -9.15
N TYR A 153 5.04 3.01 -8.88
CA TYR A 153 4.33 3.88 -9.83
C TYR A 153 5.06 5.21 -10.01
N HIS A 154 5.35 5.91 -8.91
CA HIS A 154 6.11 7.16 -8.98
C HIS A 154 7.49 6.96 -9.62
N PHE A 155 8.17 5.86 -9.29
CA PHE A 155 9.45 5.50 -9.89
C PHE A 155 9.31 5.30 -11.41
N THR A 156 8.37 4.47 -11.87
CA THR A 156 8.19 4.19 -13.30
C THR A 156 7.73 5.42 -14.07
N MET A 157 6.84 6.22 -13.48
CA MET A 157 6.25 7.38 -14.15
C MET A 157 7.16 8.61 -14.20
N SER A 158 8.29 8.63 -13.50
CA SER A 158 9.23 9.76 -13.55
C SER A 158 9.90 9.94 -14.92
N ASP A 159 9.99 8.88 -15.73
CA ASP A 159 10.41 8.93 -17.15
C ASP A 159 9.26 8.51 -18.10
N ARG A 160 8.01 8.77 -17.71
CA ARG A 160 6.84 8.38 -18.52
C ARG A 160 6.87 9.06 -19.89
N LYS A 161 6.82 8.26 -20.96
CA LYS A 161 6.59 8.73 -22.32
C LYS A 161 5.90 7.65 -23.16
N VAL A 162 5.39 8.04 -24.32
CA VAL A 162 4.88 7.10 -25.32
C VAL A 162 5.98 6.86 -26.34
N SER A 163 6.29 5.59 -26.61
CA SER A 163 7.30 5.18 -27.58
C SER A 163 6.83 3.99 -28.40
N THR A 164 7.29 3.90 -29.64
CA THR A 164 7.00 2.75 -30.51
C THR A 164 8.02 1.65 -30.26
N LEU A 165 7.58 0.56 -29.62
CA LEU A 165 8.42 -0.60 -29.34
C LEU A 165 7.88 -1.84 -30.04
N SER A 166 8.77 -2.73 -30.45
CA SER A 166 8.38 -4.13 -30.66
C SER A 166 8.29 -4.83 -29.31
N LEU A 167 7.08 -5.20 -28.91
CA LEU A 167 6.86 -5.86 -27.63
C LEU A 167 7.45 -7.28 -27.61
N ALA A 168 7.42 -7.99 -28.74
CA ALA A 168 8.04 -9.30 -28.86
C ALA A 168 9.56 -9.25 -28.59
N ASP A 169 10.25 -8.23 -29.13
CA ASP A 169 11.67 -7.99 -28.89
C ASP A 169 11.95 -7.50 -27.47
N SER A 170 11.15 -6.54 -27.01
CA SER A 170 11.31 -5.90 -25.68
C SER A 170 11.21 -6.94 -24.56
N TYR A 171 10.25 -7.87 -24.67
CA TYR A 171 10.07 -8.98 -23.74
C TYR A 171 10.89 -10.21 -24.08
N LYS A 172 11.69 -10.19 -25.15
CA LYS A 172 12.57 -11.28 -25.55
C LYS A 172 11.83 -12.62 -25.67
N ILE A 173 10.56 -12.61 -26.11
CA ILE A 173 9.68 -13.78 -26.02
C ILE A 173 10.22 -14.96 -26.82
N VAL A 174 10.71 -14.72 -28.05
CA VAL A 174 11.31 -15.76 -28.89
C VAL A 174 12.60 -16.28 -28.27
N ARG A 175 13.42 -15.40 -27.68
CA ARG A 175 14.61 -15.82 -26.94
C ARG A 175 14.26 -16.68 -25.73
N PHE A 176 13.19 -16.38 -25.00
CA PHE A 176 12.76 -17.18 -23.84
C PHE A 176 12.17 -18.52 -24.25
N VAL A 177 11.38 -18.58 -25.33
CA VAL A 177 10.92 -19.86 -25.90
C VAL A 177 12.11 -20.65 -26.47
N GLY A 178 12.93 -20.03 -27.32
CA GLY A 178 14.06 -20.66 -27.99
C GLY A 178 15.16 -21.13 -27.05
N HIS A 179 15.64 -20.26 -26.14
CA HIS A 179 16.72 -20.60 -25.21
C HIS A 179 16.21 -21.22 -23.91
N GLY A 180 15.09 -20.73 -23.38
CA GLY A 180 14.55 -21.15 -22.09
C GLY A 180 13.81 -22.48 -22.16
N ILE A 181 13.18 -22.79 -23.29
CA ILE A 181 12.41 -24.02 -23.49
C ILE A 181 13.14 -24.97 -24.45
N LEU A 182 13.36 -24.57 -25.71
CA LEU A 182 13.82 -25.50 -26.76
C LEU A 182 15.30 -25.90 -26.66
N ASN A 183 16.18 -24.98 -26.25
CA ASN A 183 17.64 -25.18 -26.25
C ASN A 183 18.25 -25.13 -24.83
N ARG A 184 17.45 -25.43 -23.81
CA ARG A 184 17.85 -25.24 -22.41
C ARG A 184 19.12 -26.02 -22.03
N ALA A 185 19.22 -27.28 -22.44
CA ALA A 185 20.40 -28.11 -22.18
C ALA A 185 21.68 -27.53 -22.81
N LYS A 186 21.58 -27.03 -24.05
CA LYS A 186 22.72 -26.41 -24.75
C LYS A 186 23.13 -25.10 -24.08
N GLU A 187 22.17 -24.27 -23.70
CA GLU A 187 22.44 -23.01 -23.01
C GLU A 187 23.00 -23.24 -21.60
N GLY A 188 22.52 -24.29 -20.93
CA GLY A 188 23.06 -24.77 -19.66
C GLY A 188 24.52 -25.17 -19.74
N ALA A 189 24.88 -25.98 -20.74
CA ALA A 189 26.26 -26.36 -21.00
C ALA A 189 27.15 -25.14 -21.30
N LYS A 190 26.64 -24.17 -22.08
CA LYS A 190 27.35 -22.91 -22.37
C LYS A 190 27.59 -22.07 -21.12
N ARG A 191 26.62 -22.01 -20.21
CA ARG A 191 26.74 -21.29 -18.93
C ARG A 191 27.66 -22.01 -17.96
N ALA A 192 27.62 -23.35 -17.93
CA ALA A 192 28.53 -24.18 -17.14
C ALA A 192 29.99 -23.95 -17.53
N ALA A 193 30.25 -23.75 -18.82
CA ALA A 193 31.58 -23.41 -19.31
C ALA A 193 32.06 -22.01 -18.86
N LYS A 194 31.14 -21.06 -18.59
CA LYS A 194 31.49 -19.71 -18.10
C LYS A 194 31.60 -19.62 -16.58
N SER A 195 30.67 -20.22 -15.85
CA SER A 195 30.66 -20.24 -14.38
C SER A 195 29.83 -21.43 -13.89
N PRO A 196 30.42 -22.35 -13.11
CA PRO A 196 29.68 -23.45 -12.49
C PRO A 196 28.51 -22.98 -11.62
N ALA A 197 28.62 -21.82 -10.96
CA ALA A 197 27.56 -21.25 -10.13
C ALA A 197 26.35 -20.78 -10.98
N LEU A 198 26.60 -20.18 -12.15
CA LEU A 198 25.54 -19.80 -13.10
C LEU A 198 24.86 -21.01 -13.75
N ALA A 199 25.47 -22.18 -13.65
CA ALA A 199 24.98 -23.41 -14.27
C ALA A 199 24.24 -24.35 -13.33
N ALA A 200 24.31 -24.14 -12.01
CA ALA A 200 23.61 -24.98 -11.04
C ALA A 200 22.10 -25.10 -11.36
N GLY A 201 21.48 -24.02 -11.85
CA GLY A 201 20.07 -24.02 -12.27
C GLY A 201 19.77 -24.61 -13.66
N PHE A 202 20.81 -25.00 -14.38
CA PHE A 202 20.75 -25.58 -15.72
C PHE A 202 21.31 -27.01 -15.79
N GLN A 203 21.82 -27.56 -14.68
CA GLN A 203 22.29 -28.92 -14.60
C GLN A 203 21.06 -29.83 -14.42
N ASN A 204 20.73 -30.60 -15.45
CA ASN A 204 19.53 -31.46 -15.57
C ASN A 204 18.21 -30.70 -15.83
N PRO A 205 18.11 -29.95 -16.94
CA PRO A 205 16.84 -29.36 -17.33
C PRO A 205 15.85 -30.48 -17.66
N VAL A 206 14.63 -30.38 -17.11
CA VAL A 206 13.51 -31.22 -17.55
C VAL A 206 13.24 -30.90 -19.01
N GLU A 207 13.19 -31.90 -19.88
CA GLU A 207 12.82 -31.68 -21.28
C GLU A 207 11.36 -31.22 -21.32
N VAL A 208 11.03 -30.26 -22.17
CA VAL A 208 9.69 -29.64 -22.17
C VAL A 208 8.58 -30.66 -22.43
N ASP A 209 8.86 -31.69 -23.22
CA ASP A 209 7.90 -32.76 -23.52
C ASP A 209 7.69 -33.69 -22.30
N ASP A 210 8.63 -33.74 -21.35
CA ASP A 210 8.47 -34.47 -20.09
C ASP A 210 7.53 -33.74 -19.10
N LEU A 211 7.27 -32.45 -19.32
CA LEU A 211 6.28 -31.68 -18.55
C LEU A 211 4.84 -31.92 -19.03
N ASP A 212 4.68 -32.48 -20.24
CA ASP A 212 3.39 -32.89 -20.82
C ASP A 212 3.52 -34.22 -21.59
N PRO A 213 3.92 -35.32 -20.91
CA PRO A 213 4.31 -36.57 -21.58
C PRO A 213 3.14 -37.25 -22.31
N GLU A 214 1.92 -37.00 -21.85
CA GLU A 214 0.68 -37.51 -22.44
C GLU A 214 0.06 -36.52 -23.44
N GLY A 215 0.66 -35.34 -23.64
CA GLY A 215 0.11 -34.28 -24.49
C GLY A 215 -1.21 -33.71 -23.99
N LYS A 216 -1.51 -33.82 -22.68
CA LYS A 216 -2.77 -33.38 -22.07
C LYS A 216 -2.93 -31.87 -22.15
N ILE A 217 -1.88 -31.11 -21.86
CA ILE A 217 -1.91 -29.64 -21.89
C ILE A 217 -2.15 -29.17 -23.33
N ILE A 218 -1.42 -29.71 -24.30
CA ILE A 218 -1.59 -29.36 -25.71
C ILE A 218 -2.96 -29.77 -26.23
N GLN A 219 -3.42 -30.98 -25.92
CA GLN A 219 -4.72 -31.47 -26.33
C GLN A 219 -5.85 -30.62 -25.73
N GLU A 220 -5.72 -30.19 -24.47
CA GLU A 220 -6.67 -29.32 -23.81
C GLU A 220 -6.68 -27.91 -24.41
N LEU A 221 -5.52 -27.27 -24.55
CA LEU A 221 -5.45 -25.86 -24.97
C LEU A 221 -5.66 -25.69 -26.48
N CYS A 222 -5.20 -26.65 -27.28
CA CYS A 222 -5.18 -26.54 -28.75
C CYS A 222 -6.21 -27.46 -29.43
N GLY A 223 -6.60 -28.57 -28.79
CA GLY A 223 -7.43 -29.60 -29.42
C GLY A 223 -6.68 -30.48 -30.42
N ARG A 224 -5.36 -30.56 -30.32
CA ARG A 224 -4.48 -31.23 -31.29
C ARG A 224 -3.56 -32.25 -30.63
N LYS A 225 -3.22 -33.28 -31.40
CA LYS A 225 -2.09 -34.17 -31.10
C LYS A 225 -0.82 -33.60 -31.74
N GLN A 226 -0.07 -32.80 -30.99
CA GLN A 226 1.27 -32.33 -31.35
C GLN A 226 2.12 -32.27 -30.07
N THR A 227 3.45 -32.27 -30.20
CA THR A 227 4.31 -32.09 -29.02
C THR A 227 4.40 -30.62 -28.64
N VAL A 228 4.75 -30.35 -27.37
CA VAL A 228 4.99 -28.98 -26.90
C VAL A 228 6.18 -28.37 -27.64
N ARG A 229 7.22 -29.17 -27.88
CA ARG A 229 8.39 -28.78 -28.66
C ARG A 229 8.03 -28.33 -30.07
N ASP A 230 7.19 -29.07 -30.79
CA ASP A 230 6.81 -28.72 -32.18
C ASP A 230 6.11 -27.36 -32.24
N MET A 231 5.18 -27.12 -31.29
CA MET A 231 4.46 -25.85 -31.20
C MET A 231 5.42 -24.67 -30.95
N PHE A 232 6.33 -24.80 -29.99
CA PHE A 232 7.29 -23.74 -29.68
C PHE A 232 8.35 -23.55 -30.76
N GLN A 233 8.73 -24.60 -31.49
CA GLN A 233 9.61 -24.49 -32.66
C GLN A 233 8.92 -23.69 -33.77
N LYS A 234 7.64 -23.98 -34.07
CA LYS A 234 6.84 -23.19 -35.01
C LYS A 234 6.79 -21.73 -34.58
N PHE A 235 6.44 -21.46 -33.32
CA PHE A 235 6.34 -20.10 -32.78
C PHE A 235 7.68 -19.35 -32.84
N SER A 236 8.78 -19.99 -32.44
CA SER A 236 10.12 -19.36 -32.47
C SER A 236 10.59 -19.07 -33.89
N GLY A 237 10.18 -19.89 -34.88
CA GLY A 237 10.45 -19.65 -36.30
C GLY A 237 9.72 -18.43 -36.88
N MET A 238 8.82 -17.79 -36.12
CA MET A 238 8.06 -16.61 -36.54
C MET A 238 8.64 -15.29 -36.02
N GLU A 239 9.89 -15.26 -35.53
CA GLU A 239 10.51 -14.09 -34.88
C GLU A 239 10.29 -12.77 -35.61
N SER A 240 10.64 -12.68 -36.90
CA SER A 240 10.48 -11.44 -37.65
C SER A 240 9.00 -11.02 -37.78
N LYS A 241 8.09 -11.99 -37.98
CA LYS A 241 6.65 -11.72 -38.06
C LYS A 241 6.10 -11.22 -36.73
N LEU A 242 6.50 -11.83 -35.62
CA LEU A 242 6.12 -11.42 -34.26
C LEU A 242 6.61 -10.00 -33.96
N SER A 243 7.87 -9.73 -34.32
CA SER A 243 8.52 -8.45 -34.05
C SER A 243 7.86 -7.31 -34.80
N GLU A 244 7.48 -7.54 -36.06
CA GLU A 244 6.76 -6.58 -36.88
C GLU A 244 5.30 -6.42 -36.44
N HIS A 245 4.58 -7.52 -36.23
CA HIS A 245 3.15 -7.49 -35.88
C HIS A 245 2.90 -6.81 -34.52
N PHE A 246 3.78 -7.03 -33.54
CA PHE A 246 3.65 -6.44 -32.21
C PHE A 246 4.49 -5.16 -32.02
N LYS A 247 4.86 -4.50 -33.13
CA LYS A 247 5.45 -3.16 -33.10
C LYS A 247 4.33 -2.12 -33.02
N ARG A 248 4.23 -1.44 -31.88
CA ARG A 248 3.15 -0.48 -31.63
C ARG A 248 3.58 0.63 -30.67
N PRO A 249 2.87 1.77 -30.66
CA PRO A 249 3.01 2.75 -29.59
C PRO A 249 2.60 2.11 -28.25
N VAL A 250 3.42 2.32 -27.23
CA VAL A 250 3.17 1.87 -25.85
C VAL A 250 3.66 2.91 -24.85
N VAL A 251 3.14 2.85 -23.62
CA VAL A 251 3.67 3.64 -22.52
C VAL A 251 4.98 3.01 -22.05
N VAL A 252 6.03 3.83 -21.95
CA VAL A 252 7.33 3.44 -21.44
C VAL A 252 7.74 4.34 -20.28
N GLY A 253 8.60 3.84 -19.41
CA GLY A 253 9.11 4.57 -18.26
C GLY A 253 10.39 3.93 -17.71
N LEU A 254 10.72 4.26 -16.47
CA LEU A 254 11.74 3.53 -15.71
C LEU A 254 11.21 2.14 -15.33
N CYS A 255 12.01 1.10 -15.54
CA CYS A 255 11.71 -0.24 -15.05
C CYS A 255 12.85 -0.70 -14.14
N HIS A 256 12.49 -1.26 -13.00
CA HIS A 256 13.38 -1.98 -12.11
C HIS A 256 14.01 -3.18 -12.82
N ASN A 257 13.26 -3.83 -13.72
CA ASN A 257 13.67 -4.96 -14.59
C ASN A 257 13.96 -6.27 -13.83
N ASP A 258 13.97 -6.21 -12.49
CA ASP A 258 14.12 -7.32 -11.57
C ASP A 258 13.12 -7.32 -10.41
N LEU A 259 11.91 -6.80 -10.64
CA LEU A 259 10.89 -6.81 -9.61
C LEU A 259 10.31 -8.22 -9.37
N HIS A 260 10.55 -8.75 -8.17
CA HIS A 260 9.94 -9.96 -7.65
C HIS A 260 9.83 -9.86 -6.11
N GLY A 261 9.15 -10.81 -5.45
CA GLY A 261 8.92 -10.74 -4.01
C GLY A 261 10.17 -10.76 -3.11
N GLY A 262 11.33 -11.13 -3.67
CA GLY A 262 12.62 -11.07 -2.94
C GLY A 262 13.21 -9.65 -2.89
N ASN A 263 12.81 -8.78 -3.82
CA ASN A 263 13.24 -7.39 -3.92
C ASN A 263 12.25 -6.39 -3.29
N LEU A 264 11.19 -6.93 -2.65
CA LEU A 264 10.25 -6.19 -1.83
C LEU A 264 10.44 -6.64 -0.38
N LEU A 265 10.83 -5.72 0.49
CA LEU A 265 11.04 -5.96 1.91
C LEU A 265 9.93 -5.30 2.73
N VAL A 266 9.52 -5.96 3.81
CA VAL A 266 8.61 -5.41 4.81
C VAL A 266 9.33 -5.45 6.14
N ASP A 267 9.51 -4.30 6.77
CA ASP A 267 10.16 -4.24 8.08
C ASP A 267 9.18 -4.49 9.23
N SER A 268 9.73 -4.61 10.44
CA SER A 268 8.94 -4.80 11.66
C SER A 268 7.92 -3.69 11.97
N GLN A 269 7.95 -2.55 11.27
CA GLN A 269 6.97 -1.46 11.39
C GLN A 269 5.90 -1.51 10.30
N GLY A 270 5.92 -2.54 9.44
CA GLY A 270 5.03 -2.65 8.28
C GLY A 270 5.42 -1.72 7.14
N LEU A 271 6.59 -1.09 7.18
CA LEU A 271 7.06 -0.25 6.07
C LEU A 271 7.57 -1.14 4.94
N VAL A 272 7.21 -0.76 3.72
CA VAL A 272 7.57 -1.47 2.50
C VAL A 272 8.77 -0.82 1.85
N TRP A 273 9.75 -1.62 1.45
CA TRP A 273 10.98 -1.15 0.80
C TRP A 273 11.19 -1.91 -0.51
N LEU A 274 11.69 -1.20 -1.52
CA LEU A 274 12.14 -1.78 -2.78
C LEU A 274 13.67 -1.73 -2.79
N ILE A 275 14.30 -2.81 -3.24
CA ILE A 275 15.76 -2.95 -3.27
C ILE A 275 16.20 -3.52 -4.61
N ASP A 276 17.51 -3.47 -4.87
CA ASP A 276 18.15 -4.09 -6.04
C ASP A 276 17.82 -3.41 -7.39
N PHE A 277 18.02 -2.09 -7.45
CA PHE A 277 17.87 -1.27 -8.67
C PHE A 277 19.03 -1.43 -9.68
N ALA A 278 19.88 -2.46 -9.55
CA ALA A 278 21.06 -2.67 -10.41
C ALA A 278 20.72 -3.02 -11.87
N THR A 279 19.46 -3.34 -12.16
CA THR A 279 18.99 -3.64 -13.52
C THR A 279 18.07 -2.56 -14.08
N VAL A 280 18.04 -1.38 -13.44
CA VAL A 280 17.16 -0.29 -13.87
C VAL A 280 17.48 0.10 -15.30
N GLU A 281 16.44 0.13 -16.12
CA GLU A 281 16.54 0.58 -17.50
C GLU A 281 15.39 1.55 -17.80
N SER A 282 15.70 2.66 -18.47
CA SER A 282 14.72 3.62 -18.96
C SER A 282 14.16 3.22 -20.32
N GLY A 283 13.04 3.83 -20.71
CA GLY A 283 12.40 3.56 -22.01
C GLY A 283 11.87 2.13 -22.17
N LYS A 284 11.64 1.42 -21.06
CA LYS A 284 11.04 0.09 -21.05
C LYS A 284 9.54 0.16 -20.92
N HIS A 285 8.85 -0.83 -21.47
CA HIS A 285 7.42 -0.93 -21.35
C HIS A 285 6.99 -1.03 -19.88
N VAL A 286 6.04 -0.18 -19.46
CA VAL A 286 5.66 -0.01 -18.05
C VAL A 286 5.11 -1.27 -17.38
N LEU A 287 4.63 -2.26 -18.15
CA LEU A 287 4.17 -3.54 -17.60
C LEU A 287 5.29 -4.56 -17.31
N MET A 288 6.56 -4.23 -17.61
CA MET A 288 7.68 -5.18 -17.48
C MET A 288 7.79 -5.77 -16.08
N ASP A 289 7.82 -4.91 -15.07
CA ASP A 289 7.99 -5.27 -13.67
C ASP A 289 6.73 -5.93 -13.09
N LEU A 290 5.55 -5.39 -13.39
CA LEU A 290 4.29 -5.92 -12.85
C LEU A 290 4.00 -7.33 -13.40
N SER A 291 4.33 -7.57 -14.67
CA SER A 291 4.15 -8.90 -15.29
C SER A 291 5.16 -9.91 -14.74
N LYS A 292 6.40 -9.46 -14.46
CA LYS A 292 7.41 -10.29 -13.78
C LYS A 292 6.97 -10.64 -12.37
N PHE A 293 6.49 -9.66 -11.61
CA PHE A 293 6.01 -9.83 -10.25
C PHE A 293 4.79 -10.77 -10.17
N LEU A 294 3.81 -10.61 -11.07
CA LEU A 294 2.67 -11.52 -11.17
C LEU A 294 3.12 -12.95 -11.49
N SER A 295 4.08 -13.11 -12.41
CA SER A 295 4.63 -14.42 -12.77
C SER A 295 5.38 -15.05 -11.58
N ALA A 296 6.13 -14.26 -10.81
CA ALA A 296 6.78 -14.77 -9.59
C ALA A 296 5.73 -15.25 -8.56
N CYS A 297 4.65 -14.49 -8.37
CA CYS A 297 3.52 -14.92 -7.52
C CYS A 297 2.92 -16.25 -8.01
N ALA A 298 2.66 -16.40 -9.30
CA ALA A 298 2.02 -17.59 -9.87
C ALA A 298 2.92 -18.84 -9.88
N PHE A 299 4.23 -18.66 -10.06
CA PHE A 299 5.13 -19.76 -10.40
C PHE A 299 6.25 -20.02 -9.39
N MET A 300 6.55 -19.08 -8.50
CA MET A 300 7.56 -19.26 -7.45
C MET A 300 6.91 -19.42 -6.08
N TYR A 301 5.94 -18.57 -5.76
CA TYR A 301 5.39 -18.47 -4.40
C TYR A 301 4.13 -19.32 -4.20
N LEU A 302 3.35 -19.53 -5.27
CA LEU A 302 2.17 -20.39 -5.23
C LEU A 302 2.56 -21.87 -5.14
N GLN A 303 2.16 -22.51 -4.03
CA GLN A 303 2.53 -23.87 -3.65
C GLN A 303 1.97 -24.95 -4.60
N ASP A 304 2.51 -26.17 -4.49
CA ASP A 304 2.09 -27.34 -5.27
C ASP A 304 0.72 -27.91 -4.84
N SER A 305 0.19 -27.48 -3.69
CA SER A 305 -1.08 -27.97 -3.14
C SER A 305 -2.33 -27.27 -3.70
N VAL A 306 -2.16 -26.23 -4.50
CA VAL A 306 -3.29 -25.46 -5.07
C VAL A 306 -4.08 -26.29 -6.08
N ASN A 307 -5.39 -26.05 -6.18
CA ASN A 307 -6.21 -26.63 -7.22
C ASN A 307 -5.87 -26.03 -8.59
N GLU A 308 -5.09 -26.77 -9.38
CA GLU A 308 -4.67 -26.35 -10.71
C GLU A 308 -5.83 -26.02 -11.66
N LYS A 309 -7.01 -26.62 -11.49
CA LYS A 309 -8.16 -26.31 -12.36
C LYS A 309 -8.54 -24.83 -12.27
N GLY A 310 -8.58 -24.26 -11.07
CA GLY A 310 -8.87 -22.84 -10.85
C GLY A 310 -7.76 -21.94 -11.40
N ILE A 311 -6.50 -22.33 -11.20
CA ILE A 311 -5.34 -21.58 -11.71
C ILE A 311 -5.26 -21.60 -13.25
N GLN A 312 -5.62 -22.72 -13.87
CA GLN A 312 -5.71 -22.88 -15.33
C GLN A 312 -6.86 -22.08 -15.94
N ALA A 313 -7.98 -21.93 -15.22
CA ALA A 313 -9.09 -21.06 -15.61
C ALA A 313 -8.71 -19.59 -15.53
N ILE A 314 -8.03 -19.18 -14.44
CA ILE A 314 -7.43 -17.85 -14.30
C ILE A 314 -6.53 -17.55 -15.51
N ALA A 315 -5.63 -18.47 -15.86
CA ALA A 315 -4.72 -18.29 -16.98
C ALA A 315 -5.46 -18.02 -18.31
N LYS A 316 -6.46 -18.85 -18.64
CA LYS A 316 -7.27 -18.67 -19.85
C LYS A 316 -7.92 -17.28 -19.86
N ILE A 317 -8.55 -16.89 -18.75
CA ILE A 317 -9.22 -15.59 -18.64
C ILE A 317 -8.21 -14.45 -18.81
N LEU A 318 -7.07 -14.48 -18.11
CA LEU A 318 -6.03 -13.46 -18.21
C LEU A 318 -5.56 -13.23 -19.65
N PHE A 319 -5.36 -14.31 -20.42
CA PHE A 319 -4.95 -14.18 -21.82
C PHE A 319 -6.09 -13.77 -22.76
N THR A 320 -7.35 -13.98 -22.38
CA THR A 320 -8.51 -13.52 -23.18
C THR A 320 -9.04 -12.16 -22.81
N THR A 321 -8.58 -11.57 -21.70
CA THR A 321 -9.14 -10.31 -21.23
C THR A 321 -8.67 -9.18 -22.18
N PRO A 322 -9.60 -8.36 -22.72
CA PRO A 322 -9.29 -7.35 -23.72
C PRO A 322 -8.30 -6.29 -23.28
N ASP A 323 -8.24 -5.93 -22.01
CA ASP A 323 -7.24 -5.02 -21.46
C ASP A 323 -7.19 -5.14 -19.93
N ALA A 324 -6.25 -4.46 -19.29
CA ALA A 324 -6.15 -4.45 -17.83
C ALA A 324 -7.42 -3.87 -17.17
N THR A 325 -8.09 -2.89 -17.82
CA THR A 325 -9.27 -2.17 -17.29
C THR A 325 -10.56 -2.99 -17.33
N THR A 326 -10.58 -4.08 -18.09
CA THR A 326 -11.74 -4.96 -18.16
C THR A 326 -11.84 -5.76 -16.87
N ASP A 327 -13.01 -5.67 -16.24
CA ASP A 327 -13.36 -6.45 -15.05
C ASP A 327 -13.25 -7.94 -15.33
N LEU A 328 -12.77 -8.67 -14.34
CA LEU A 328 -12.72 -10.13 -14.42
C LEU A 328 -14.12 -10.70 -14.17
N PRO A 329 -14.50 -11.81 -14.84
CA PRO A 329 -15.81 -12.43 -14.64
C PRO A 329 -16.01 -12.85 -13.18
N SER A 330 -17.17 -12.53 -12.59
CA SER A 330 -17.55 -13.01 -11.25
C SER A 330 -17.58 -14.54 -11.16
N ALA A 331 -17.90 -15.22 -12.27
CA ALA A 331 -17.84 -16.68 -12.36
C ALA A 331 -16.42 -17.25 -12.11
N LEU A 332 -15.36 -16.47 -12.37
CA LEU A 332 -14.01 -16.90 -12.02
C LEU A 332 -13.82 -16.97 -10.51
N MET A 333 -14.43 -16.07 -9.75
CA MET A 333 -14.47 -16.17 -8.29
C MET A 333 -15.22 -17.41 -7.84
N ASP A 334 -16.30 -17.79 -8.51
CA ASP A 334 -17.00 -19.03 -8.21
C ASP A 334 -16.15 -20.29 -8.45
N GLU A 335 -15.23 -20.27 -9.42
CA GLU A 335 -14.32 -21.39 -9.68
C GLU A 335 -13.21 -21.53 -8.63
N VAL A 336 -12.84 -20.44 -7.94
CA VAL A 336 -11.76 -20.44 -6.94
C VAL A 336 -12.25 -20.27 -5.50
N LYS A 337 -13.54 -20.00 -5.26
CA LYS A 337 -14.06 -19.68 -3.92
C LYS A 337 -13.82 -20.78 -2.88
N ASP A 338 -13.86 -22.03 -3.31
CA ASP A 338 -13.73 -23.21 -2.45
C ASP A 338 -12.26 -23.57 -2.18
N ASP A 339 -11.32 -22.98 -2.93
CA ASP A 339 -9.88 -23.11 -2.70
C ASP A 339 -9.33 -21.78 -2.15
N PRO A 340 -9.05 -21.69 -0.84
CA PRO A 340 -8.63 -20.44 -0.23
C PRO A 340 -7.27 -19.94 -0.74
N VAL A 341 -6.39 -20.83 -1.21
CA VAL A 341 -5.10 -20.47 -1.79
C VAL A 341 -5.30 -19.89 -3.19
N ALA A 342 -6.14 -20.52 -4.01
CA ALA A 342 -6.52 -19.99 -5.32
C ALA A 342 -7.27 -18.65 -5.20
N ARG A 343 -8.13 -18.50 -4.18
CA ARG A 343 -8.84 -17.25 -3.88
C ARG A 343 -7.88 -16.12 -3.48
N LEU A 344 -6.90 -16.38 -2.61
CA LEU A 344 -5.90 -15.38 -2.24
C LEU A 344 -5.05 -14.98 -3.46
N PHE A 345 -4.62 -15.96 -4.26
CA PHE A 345 -3.92 -15.68 -5.51
C PHE A 345 -4.76 -14.84 -6.48
N TYR A 346 -6.06 -15.12 -6.59
CA TYR A 346 -6.97 -14.30 -7.39
C TYR A 346 -7.02 -12.85 -6.89
N GLN A 347 -7.10 -12.61 -5.57
CA GLN A 347 -7.09 -11.25 -5.01
C GLN A 347 -5.78 -10.50 -5.32
N ILE A 348 -4.63 -11.16 -5.16
CA ILE A 348 -3.32 -10.62 -5.53
C ILE A 348 -3.28 -10.26 -7.01
N MET A 349 -3.75 -11.16 -7.87
CA MET A 349 -3.82 -10.95 -9.31
C MET A 349 -4.73 -9.76 -9.67
N VAL A 350 -5.95 -9.69 -9.11
CA VAL A 350 -6.86 -8.55 -9.31
C VAL A 350 -6.15 -7.24 -8.97
N ARG A 351 -5.46 -7.20 -7.83
CA ARG A 351 -4.77 -5.97 -7.43
C ARG A 351 -3.60 -5.62 -8.32
N ILE A 352 -2.78 -6.59 -8.71
CA ILE A 352 -1.68 -6.34 -9.66
C ILE A 352 -2.24 -5.85 -11.01
N ARG A 353 -3.33 -6.43 -11.51
CA ARG A 353 -3.99 -5.95 -12.75
C ARG A 353 -4.48 -4.51 -12.62
N HIS A 354 -5.06 -4.16 -11.48
CA HIS A 354 -5.43 -2.77 -11.21
C HIS A 354 -4.22 -1.83 -11.31
N CYS A 355 -3.08 -2.19 -10.73
CA CYS A 355 -1.85 -1.42 -10.90
C CYS A 355 -1.41 -1.36 -12.38
N MET A 356 -1.56 -2.43 -13.16
CA MET A 356 -1.26 -2.41 -14.59
C MET A 356 -2.12 -1.38 -15.34
N CYS A 357 -3.40 -1.25 -15.00
CA CYS A 357 -4.27 -0.21 -15.54
C CYS A 357 -3.72 1.19 -15.30
N LEU A 358 -3.30 1.47 -14.06
CA LEU A 358 -2.76 2.77 -13.68
C LEU A 358 -1.51 3.12 -14.49
N TYR A 359 -0.66 2.12 -14.76
CA TYR A 359 0.60 2.31 -15.46
C TYR A 359 0.42 2.56 -16.96
N GLU A 360 -0.54 1.89 -17.58
CA GLU A 360 -0.86 2.07 -19.00
C GLU A 360 -1.80 3.24 -19.27
N SER A 361 -2.40 3.82 -18.24
CA SER A 361 -3.33 4.95 -18.35
C SER A 361 -2.63 6.31 -18.40
N GLY A 362 -3.42 7.36 -18.62
CA GLY A 362 -3.01 8.76 -18.57
C GLY A 362 -3.00 9.45 -19.94
N PRO A 363 -2.67 10.75 -19.98
CA PRO A 363 -2.69 11.53 -21.21
C PRO A 363 -1.79 10.94 -22.30
N GLY A 364 -2.34 10.85 -23.52
CA GLY A 364 -1.63 10.33 -24.70
C GLY A 364 -1.44 8.82 -24.74
N SER A 365 -1.99 8.06 -23.79
CA SER A 365 -1.83 6.61 -23.76
C SER A 365 -2.45 5.97 -25.01
N PRO A 366 -1.74 5.07 -25.69
CA PRO A 366 -2.28 4.38 -26.86
C PRO A 366 -3.38 3.40 -26.43
N GLY A 367 -4.26 3.04 -27.38
CA GLY A 367 -5.26 2.00 -27.15
C GLY A 367 -4.61 0.67 -26.75
N ASN A 368 -5.21 0.00 -25.78
CA ASN A 368 -4.79 -1.30 -25.28
C ASN A 368 -5.81 -2.36 -25.70
N ASP A 369 -5.34 -3.44 -26.31
CA ASP A 369 -6.13 -4.59 -26.77
C ASP A 369 -5.69 -5.89 -26.06
N GLY A 370 -4.99 -5.73 -24.93
CA GLY A 370 -4.58 -6.81 -24.04
C GLY A 370 -3.35 -7.54 -24.55
N SER A 371 -2.92 -7.29 -25.80
CA SER A 371 -1.69 -7.85 -26.36
C SER A 371 -0.46 -7.51 -25.51
N PRO A 372 -0.28 -6.25 -25.04
CA PRO A 372 0.91 -5.92 -24.25
C PRO A 372 1.05 -6.78 -23.00
N PHE A 373 -0.05 -6.97 -22.26
CA PHE A 373 -0.10 -7.84 -21.10
C PHE A 373 0.08 -9.32 -21.48
N ALA A 374 -0.61 -9.80 -22.52
CA ALA A 374 -0.50 -11.18 -22.98
C ALA A 374 0.95 -11.54 -23.39
N ILE A 375 1.65 -10.66 -24.13
CA ILE A 375 3.06 -10.87 -24.52
C ILE A 375 3.94 -10.91 -23.28
N ALA A 376 3.78 -9.94 -22.38
CA ALA A 376 4.57 -9.85 -21.15
C ALA A 376 4.43 -11.11 -20.30
N LEU A 377 3.19 -11.53 -20.05
CA LEU A 377 2.88 -12.69 -19.23
C LEU A 377 3.35 -14.00 -19.90
N SER A 378 3.19 -14.12 -21.22
CA SER A 378 3.69 -15.28 -21.99
C SER A 378 5.21 -15.38 -21.90
N ALA A 379 5.91 -14.26 -22.07
CA ALA A 379 7.35 -14.20 -22.02
C ALA A 379 7.90 -14.60 -20.65
N TRP A 380 7.32 -14.07 -19.57
CA TRP A 380 7.73 -14.44 -18.22
C TRP A 380 7.34 -15.88 -17.85
N SER A 381 6.19 -16.38 -18.30
CA SER A 381 5.81 -17.80 -18.14
C SER A 381 6.80 -18.74 -18.84
N ALA A 382 7.22 -18.40 -20.06
CA ALA A 382 8.26 -19.14 -20.78
C ALA A 382 9.63 -19.01 -20.07
N ARG A 383 9.94 -17.83 -19.52
CA ARG A 383 11.19 -17.58 -18.79
C ARG A 383 11.30 -18.42 -17.53
N MET A 384 10.20 -18.64 -16.80
CA MET A 384 10.19 -19.47 -15.59
C MET A 384 10.65 -20.90 -15.83
N GLN A 385 10.49 -21.42 -17.06
CA GLN A 385 11.04 -22.72 -17.41
C GLN A 385 12.54 -22.77 -17.21
N SER A 386 13.27 -21.67 -17.45
CA SER A 386 14.71 -21.62 -17.27
C SER A 386 15.17 -21.52 -15.81
N TYR A 387 14.26 -21.24 -14.87
CA TYR A 387 14.58 -21.12 -13.46
C TYR A 387 14.73 -22.49 -12.79
N SER A 388 15.47 -22.48 -11.68
CA SER A 388 15.85 -23.67 -10.92
C SER A 388 15.02 -23.84 -9.65
N GLU A 389 14.53 -22.73 -9.14
CA GLU A 389 13.76 -22.54 -7.94
C GLU A 389 12.36 -23.15 -8.05
N PRO A 390 11.63 -23.00 -9.18
CA PRO A 390 10.32 -23.62 -9.31
C PRO A 390 10.38 -25.15 -9.27
N SER A 391 9.43 -25.77 -8.58
CA SER A 391 9.19 -27.22 -8.57
C SER A 391 8.84 -27.73 -9.98
N LEU A 392 8.86 -29.05 -10.18
CA LEU A 392 8.37 -29.64 -11.43
C LEU A 392 6.92 -29.24 -11.71
N HIS A 393 6.08 -29.24 -10.67
CA HIS A 393 4.67 -28.87 -10.77
C HIS A 393 4.48 -27.40 -11.13
N GLN A 394 5.22 -26.50 -10.49
CA GLN A 394 5.24 -25.07 -10.84
C GLN A 394 5.75 -24.83 -12.27
N LYS A 395 6.70 -25.63 -12.77
CA LYS A 395 7.13 -25.59 -14.18
C LYS A 395 6.03 -26.07 -15.12
N THR A 396 5.30 -27.13 -14.78
CA THR A 396 4.13 -27.56 -15.56
C THR A 396 3.04 -26.48 -15.61
N ARG A 397 2.78 -25.78 -14.49
CA ARG A 397 1.87 -24.62 -14.45
C ARG A 397 2.36 -23.48 -15.34
N ALA A 398 3.62 -23.09 -15.22
CA ALA A 398 4.22 -22.07 -16.08
C ALA A 398 4.21 -22.48 -17.56
N LEU A 399 4.30 -23.78 -17.86
CA LEU A 399 4.19 -24.30 -19.21
C LEU A 399 2.77 -24.11 -19.76
N TYR A 400 1.76 -24.46 -18.97
CA TYR A 400 0.37 -24.23 -19.33
C TYR A 400 0.11 -22.76 -19.68
N TRP A 401 0.60 -21.83 -18.85
CA TRP A 401 0.47 -20.38 -19.10
C TRP A 401 1.23 -19.94 -20.36
N ALA A 402 2.43 -20.45 -20.57
CA ALA A 402 3.20 -20.17 -21.78
C ALA A 402 2.50 -20.68 -23.05
N VAL A 403 1.88 -21.87 -23.00
CA VAL A 403 1.10 -22.43 -24.12
C VAL A 403 -0.16 -21.59 -24.37
N ALA A 404 -0.93 -21.28 -23.33
CA ALA A 404 -2.14 -20.45 -23.45
C ALA A 404 -1.82 -19.07 -24.04
N GLY A 405 -0.74 -18.45 -23.56
CA GLY A 405 -0.23 -17.18 -24.06
C GLY A 405 0.21 -17.25 -25.53
N VAL A 406 0.98 -18.26 -25.92
CA VAL A 406 1.37 -18.46 -27.32
C VAL A 406 0.16 -18.67 -28.22
N GLN A 407 -0.85 -19.42 -27.79
CA GLN A 407 -2.09 -19.57 -28.56
C GLN A 407 -2.81 -18.23 -28.75
N ARG A 408 -2.88 -17.39 -27.71
CA ARG A 408 -3.44 -16.05 -27.81
C ARG A 408 -2.71 -15.16 -28.81
N LEU A 409 -1.37 -15.23 -28.85
CA LEU A 409 -0.55 -14.46 -29.79
C LEU A 409 -0.68 -14.98 -31.22
N LEU A 410 -0.68 -16.30 -31.42
CA LEU A 410 -0.90 -16.92 -32.74
C LEU A 410 -2.28 -16.57 -33.29
N TRP A 411 -3.33 -16.57 -32.46
CA TRP A 411 -4.67 -16.13 -32.85
C TRP A 411 -4.67 -14.70 -33.39
N GLN A 412 -3.97 -13.79 -32.70
CA GLN A 412 -3.82 -12.39 -33.09
C GLN A 412 -3.12 -12.23 -34.44
N MET A 413 -2.13 -13.08 -34.70
CA MET A 413 -1.44 -13.17 -35.98
C MET A 413 -2.24 -13.86 -37.08
N LYS A 414 -3.49 -14.29 -36.80
CA LYS A 414 -4.35 -15.08 -37.68
C LYS A 414 -3.72 -16.41 -38.10
N GLU A 415 -2.89 -16.97 -37.22
CA GLU A 415 -2.34 -18.31 -37.39
C GLU A 415 -3.31 -19.37 -36.88
N ASP A 416 -3.13 -20.58 -37.38
CA ASP A 416 -3.95 -21.71 -36.98
C ASP A 416 -3.57 -22.25 -35.59
N ILE A 417 -4.46 -22.02 -34.63
CA ILE A 417 -4.33 -22.34 -33.20
C ILE A 417 -5.03 -23.63 -32.76
N GLY A 418 -5.85 -24.20 -33.65
CA GLY A 418 -6.66 -25.39 -33.35
C GLY A 418 -8.01 -25.10 -32.70
N PRO A 419 -8.94 -26.07 -32.77
CA PRO A 419 -10.36 -25.85 -32.52
C PRO A 419 -10.67 -25.49 -31.07
N THR A 420 -9.94 -26.06 -30.10
CA THR A 420 -10.18 -25.74 -28.69
C THR A 420 -9.70 -24.33 -28.37
N ALA A 421 -8.53 -23.94 -28.90
CA ALA A 421 -7.97 -22.60 -28.72
C ALA A 421 -8.91 -21.51 -29.28
N SER A 422 -9.37 -21.68 -30.52
CA SER A 422 -10.36 -20.78 -31.13
C SER A 422 -11.58 -20.61 -30.24
N LYS A 423 -12.13 -21.72 -29.72
CA LYS A 423 -13.34 -21.67 -28.90
C LYS A 423 -13.16 -20.86 -27.61
N TRP A 424 -12.08 -21.06 -26.84
CA TRP A 424 -11.92 -20.34 -25.58
C TRP A 424 -11.41 -18.91 -25.76
N ILE A 425 -10.60 -18.64 -26.78
CA ILE A 425 -10.12 -17.28 -27.09
C ILE A 425 -11.27 -16.41 -27.61
N GLU A 426 -12.10 -16.91 -28.53
CA GLU A 426 -13.25 -16.17 -29.07
C GLU A 426 -14.40 -16.03 -28.07
N ALA A 427 -14.57 -17.02 -27.18
CA ALA A 427 -15.56 -16.94 -26.12
C ALA A 427 -15.18 -15.94 -25.02
N GLY A 428 -13.89 -15.60 -24.86
CA GLY A 428 -13.43 -14.69 -23.81
C GLY A 428 -14.14 -13.33 -23.83
N PRO A 429 -14.07 -12.57 -24.94
CA PRO A 429 -14.78 -11.29 -25.07
C PRO A 429 -16.31 -11.42 -24.91
N ARG A 430 -16.93 -12.48 -25.45
CA ARG A 430 -18.39 -12.68 -25.36
C ARG A 430 -18.85 -13.01 -23.94
N ARG A 431 -18.08 -13.82 -23.21
CA ARG A 431 -18.29 -14.11 -21.78
C ARG A 431 -17.99 -12.92 -20.86
N LEU A 432 -17.42 -11.84 -21.35
CA LEU A 432 -17.29 -10.61 -20.56
C LEU A 432 -18.53 -9.73 -20.74
N VAL A 433 -19.08 -9.67 -21.96
CA VAL A 433 -20.27 -8.87 -22.30
C VAL A 433 -21.56 -9.50 -21.75
N GLU A 434 -21.76 -10.82 -21.92
CA GLU A 434 -22.97 -11.51 -21.42
C GLU A 434 -23.09 -11.46 -19.88
N PHE A 435 -21.96 -11.35 -19.18
CA PHE A 435 -21.91 -11.35 -17.72
C PHE A 435 -21.92 -9.93 -17.13
N ALA A 436 -21.65 -8.91 -17.93
CA ALA A 436 -21.85 -7.49 -17.56
C ALA A 436 -23.33 -7.05 -17.62
N GLY A 437 -24.27 -7.96 -17.92
CA GLY A 437 -25.71 -7.68 -17.90
C GLY A 437 -26.24 -6.94 -19.11
N PHE A 438 -25.46 -6.82 -20.19
CA PHE A 438 -25.93 -6.24 -21.45
C PHE A 438 -26.54 -7.34 -22.33
N GLU A 439 -27.86 -7.31 -22.55
CA GLU A 439 -28.49 -8.12 -23.60
C GLU A 439 -27.96 -7.66 -24.96
N VAL A 440 -27.06 -8.45 -25.55
CA VAL A 440 -26.69 -8.26 -26.96
C VAL A 440 -27.88 -8.74 -27.78
N ALA A 441 -28.65 -7.79 -28.31
CA ALA A 441 -29.72 -8.09 -29.25
C ALA A 441 -29.15 -8.91 -30.42
N SER A 442 -29.57 -10.17 -30.51
CA SER A 442 -29.20 -11.08 -31.58
C SER A 442 -29.96 -10.71 -32.86
N ASP A 443 -29.50 -9.69 -33.58
CA ASP A 443 -29.96 -9.40 -34.94
C ASP A 443 -28.92 -9.91 -35.97
N PRO A 444 -29.21 -11.01 -36.70
CA PRO A 444 -28.30 -11.56 -37.70
C PRO A 444 -28.08 -10.66 -38.93
N SER A 445 -28.81 -9.56 -39.07
CA SER A 445 -28.78 -8.71 -40.27
C SER A 445 -27.65 -7.67 -40.30
N VAL A 446 -26.89 -7.50 -39.21
CA VAL A 446 -25.77 -6.53 -39.12
C VAL A 446 -24.38 -7.17 -39.32
N MET A 447 -24.27 -8.51 -39.39
CA MET A 447 -23.00 -9.21 -39.65
C MET A 447 -22.59 -9.27 -41.13
N GLY A 448 -22.77 -8.14 -41.82
CA GLY A 448 -22.49 -7.97 -43.24
C GLY A 448 -21.26 -7.14 -43.57
N HIS A 449 -20.37 -6.82 -42.63
CA HIS A 449 -19.02 -6.31 -42.93
C HIS A 449 -18.09 -6.57 -41.74
N HIS A 450 -16.96 -7.24 -42.00
CA HIS A 450 -15.84 -7.33 -41.06
C HIS A 450 -15.25 -5.92 -40.85
N GLY A 451 -15.70 -5.23 -39.81
CA GLY A 451 -15.15 -3.97 -39.32
C GLY A 451 -15.09 -3.99 -37.79
N ASP A 452 -13.99 -3.48 -37.25
CA ASP A 452 -13.61 -3.51 -35.85
C ASP A 452 -14.72 -3.10 -34.88
N ILE A 453 -15.10 -4.01 -33.98
CA ILE A 453 -15.81 -3.66 -32.74
C ILE A 453 -14.73 -3.25 -31.74
N THR A 454 -14.25 -2.02 -31.88
CA THR A 454 -13.50 -1.32 -30.82
C THR A 454 -14.50 -0.45 -30.08
N LEU A 455 -15.03 -0.95 -28.96
CA LEU A 455 -15.68 -0.08 -27.97
C LEU A 455 -14.56 0.68 -27.26
N SER A 456 -14.16 1.83 -27.82
CA SER A 456 -13.22 2.71 -27.12
C SER A 456 -13.93 3.39 -25.95
N CYS A 457 -13.26 3.52 -24.80
CA CYS A 457 -13.71 4.32 -23.65
C CYS A 457 -14.03 5.79 -24.03
N GLU A 458 -13.58 6.25 -25.20
CA GLU A 458 -13.93 7.56 -25.77
C GLU A 458 -15.43 7.70 -26.05
N HIS A 459 -16.12 6.63 -26.46
CA HIS A 459 -17.56 6.67 -26.70
C HIS A 459 -18.35 6.82 -25.39
N ALA A 460 -17.92 6.13 -24.32
CA ALA A 460 -18.52 6.28 -22.99
C ALA A 460 -18.25 7.68 -22.39
N ARG A 461 -17.07 8.26 -22.64
CA ARG A 461 -16.74 9.64 -22.22
C ARG A 461 -17.49 10.71 -23.02
N GLN A 462 -17.68 10.53 -24.34
CA GLN A 462 -18.46 11.45 -25.16
C GLN A 462 -19.95 11.43 -24.81
N VAL A 463 -20.50 10.27 -24.45
CA VAL A 463 -21.89 10.17 -23.98
C VAL A 463 -22.06 10.87 -22.62
N ALA A 464 -21.06 10.80 -21.73
CA ALA A 464 -21.06 11.52 -20.45
C ALA A 464 -20.84 13.04 -20.56
N SER A 465 -20.28 13.54 -21.67
CA SER A 465 -19.95 14.96 -21.86
C SER A 465 -20.91 15.71 -22.79
N SER A 466 -22.01 15.09 -23.23
CA SER A 466 -22.96 15.72 -24.15
C SER A 466 -24.24 16.14 -23.41
N ASP A 467 -24.42 17.45 -23.21
CA ASP A 467 -25.59 18.09 -22.58
C ASP A 467 -26.91 17.97 -23.38
N ASN A 468 -26.98 17.08 -24.38
CA ASN A 468 -28.11 16.97 -25.29
C ASN A 468 -28.70 15.56 -25.31
N PHE A 469 -29.27 15.13 -24.18
CA PHE A 469 -30.28 14.06 -24.20
C PHE A 469 -31.38 14.32 -23.17
N VAL A 470 -32.44 15.01 -23.62
CA VAL A 470 -33.70 15.13 -22.88
C VAL A 470 -34.58 13.93 -23.27
N GLY A 471 -34.63 12.92 -22.41
CA GLY A 471 -35.51 11.75 -22.51
C GLY A 471 -35.58 10.97 -21.19
N PRO A 472 -36.74 10.40 -20.79
CA PRO A 472 -37.05 10.16 -19.38
C PRO A 472 -36.46 8.85 -18.83
N GLN A 473 -35.91 8.98 -17.62
CA GLN A 473 -35.81 7.99 -16.54
C GLN A 473 -35.31 6.58 -16.87
N ASN A 474 -33.98 6.41 -16.81
CA ASN A 474 -33.31 5.31 -16.10
C ASN A 474 -31.86 5.75 -15.84
N PRO A 475 -31.38 5.84 -14.59
CA PRO A 475 -30.13 6.54 -14.33
C PRO A 475 -28.92 5.60 -14.48
N PRO A 476 -27.86 6.03 -15.17
CA PRO A 476 -26.52 5.44 -15.10
C PRO A 476 -25.84 5.60 -13.71
N SER A 477 -26.51 6.20 -12.71
CA SER A 477 -25.92 6.61 -11.43
C SER A 477 -25.77 5.50 -10.39
N LEU A 478 -26.46 4.36 -10.53
CA LEU A 478 -26.47 3.33 -9.48
C LEU A 478 -25.12 2.61 -9.38
N ILE A 479 -24.48 2.32 -10.52
CA ILE A 479 -23.19 1.61 -10.57
C ILE A 479 -22.05 2.54 -10.13
N ALA A 480 -22.06 3.80 -10.58
CA ALA A 480 -21.09 4.80 -10.16
C ALA A 480 -21.19 5.07 -8.65
N GLY A 481 -22.40 5.17 -8.09
CA GLY A 481 -22.61 5.35 -6.65
C GLY A 481 -22.10 4.16 -5.82
N VAL A 482 -22.40 2.93 -6.25
CA VAL A 482 -21.93 1.71 -5.56
C VAL A 482 -20.41 1.57 -5.63
N LEU A 483 -19.78 1.87 -6.78
CA LEU A 483 -18.33 1.83 -6.94
C LEU A 483 -17.63 2.92 -6.12
N LEU A 484 -18.16 4.15 -6.10
CA LEU A 484 -17.63 5.24 -5.27
C LEU A 484 -17.69 4.88 -3.79
N GLN A 485 -18.77 4.22 -3.37
CA GLN A 485 -18.98 3.80 -1.98
C GLN A 485 -18.06 2.65 -1.57
N LEU A 486 -17.85 1.65 -2.44
CA LEU A 486 -16.87 0.58 -2.22
C LEU A 486 -15.44 1.12 -2.14
N MET A 487 -15.09 2.09 -3.00
CA MET A 487 -13.80 2.77 -2.95
C MET A 487 -13.66 3.57 -1.65
N PHE A 488 -14.69 4.29 -1.23
CA PHE A 488 -14.71 5.01 0.04
C PHE A 488 -14.41 4.07 1.22
N GLU A 489 -15.08 2.92 1.32
CA GLU A 489 -14.88 1.99 2.43
C GLU A 489 -13.46 1.43 2.52
N LEU A 490 -12.92 0.94 1.40
CA LEU A 490 -11.59 0.34 1.35
C LEU A 490 -10.50 1.37 1.70
N GLU A 491 -10.63 2.56 1.15
CA GLU A 491 -9.67 3.65 1.30
C GLU A 491 -9.77 4.28 2.68
N PHE A 492 -10.99 4.42 3.20
CA PHE A 492 -11.24 4.87 4.56
C PHE A 492 -10.65 3.91 5.59
N GLN A 493 -10.86 2.61 5.44
CA GLN A 493 -10.28 1.59 6.33
C GLN A 493 -8.75 1.67 6.30
N THR A 494 -8.16 1.73 5.11
CA THR A 494 -6.71 1.81 4.92
C THR A 494 -6.15 3.07 5.56
N TYR A 495 -6.81 4.21 5.35
CA TYR A 495 -6.43 5.48 5.96
C TYR A 495 -6.51 5.43 7.49
N CYS A 496 -7.61 4.94 8.07
CA CYS A 496 -7.75 4.85 9.52
C CYS A 496 -6.72 3.89 10.14
N ALA A 497 -6.39 2.77 9.49
CA ALA A 497 -5.32 1.90 9.95
C ALA A 497 -3.96 2.62 9.97
N GLN A 498 -3.65 3.40 8.92
CA GLN A 498 -2.41 4.18 8.82
C GLN A 498 -2.37 5.35 9.82
N ALA A 499 -3.46 6.08 9.97
CA ALA A 499 -3.59 7.19 10.92
C ALA A 499 -3.49 6.67 12.36
N GLY A 500 -4.18 5.57 12.67
CA GLY A 500 -4.08 4.89 13.96
C GLY A 500 -2.67 4.42 14.26
N ALA A 501 -2.00 3.77 13.30
CA ALA A 501 -0.64 3.29 13.47
C ALA A 501 0.42 4.41 13.51
N SER A 502 0.23 5.53 12.84
CA SER A 502 1.19 6.64 12.88
C SER A 502 1.05 7.48 14.15
N GLU A 503 -0.19 7.72 14.60
CA GLU A 503 -0.47 8.54 15.77
C GLU A 503 -0.38 7.75 17.08
N ALA A 504 -0.58 6.43 17.07
CA ALA A 504 -0.42 5.59 18.27
C ALA A 504 1.01 5.54 18.80
N TRP A 505 2.01 6.04 18.07
CA TRP A 505 3.41 5.94 18.50
C TRP A 505 4.04 7.31 18.72
N THR A 506 4.82 7.42 19.78
CA THR A 506 5.71 8.56 20.00
C THR A 506 7.10 8.09 20.34
N THR A 507 8.11 8.85 19.92
CA THR A 507 9.48 8.61 20.38
C THR A 507 9.61 9.16 21.79
N ASP A 508 9.95 8.28 22.74
CA ASP A 508 10.36 8.68 24.07
C ASP A 508 11.65 9.49 23.95
N ILE A 509 11.65 10.71 24.49
CA ILE A 509 12.71 11.70 24.27
C ILE A 509 14.07 11.23 24.82
N LEU A 510 14.08 10.26 25.74
CA LEU A 510 15.26 9.84 26.50
C LEU A 510 15.83 8.54 25.97
N THR A 511 14.99 7.51 25.92
CA THR A 511 15.36 6.19 25.43
C THR A 511 15.44 6.16 23.91
N ARG A 512 14.80 7.13 23.25
CA ARG A 512 14.54 7.14 21.80
C ARG A 512 13.72 5.93 21.35
N GLU A 513 13.12 5.19 22.29
CA GLU A 513 12.23 4.08 22.01
C GLU A 513 10.90 4.61 21.48
N LYS A 514 10.33 3.93 20.48
CA LYS A 514 8.94 4.17 20.10
C LYS A 514 8.05 3.55 21.18
N VAL A 515 7.22 4.39 21.79
CA VAL A 515 6.28 4.04 22.84
C VAL A 515 4.87 4.14 22.27
N ASN A 516 4.08 3.09 22.43
CA ASN A 516 2.67 3.12 22.05
C ASN A 516 1.88 3.97 23.07
N VAL A 517 1.43 5.15 22.66
CA VAL A 517 0.71 6.09 23.53
C VAL A 517 -0.64 5.55 24.00
N THR A 518 -1.27 4.62 23.28
CA THR A 518 -2.57 4.05 23.69
C THR A 518 -2.40 2.98 24.77
N GLU A 519 -1.32 2.18 24.71
CA GLU A 519 -0.99 1.15 25.70
C GLU A 519 -0.34 1.70 26.96
N HIS A 520 0.44 2.77 26.81
CA HIS A 520 1.08 3.44 27.93
C HIS A 520 0.12 4.49 28.50
N CYS A 521 -0.89 4.03 29.24
CA CYS A 521 -1.88 4.84 29.95
C CYS A 521 -1.21 5.76 30.99
N VAL A 522 -0.70 6.90 30.53
CA VAL A 522 -0.40 8.01 31.40
C VAL A 522 -1.74 8.67 31.70
N GLU A 523 -2.25 8.54 32.92
CA GLU A 523 -3.36 9.37 33.36
C GLU A 523 -2.92 10.83 33.30
N LEU A 524 -3.61 11.63 32.51
CA LEU A 524 -3.29 13.03 32.32
C LEU A 524 -4.21 13.84 33.21
N ALA A 525 -3.64 14.54 34.19
CA ALA A 525 -4.40 15.44 35.05
C ALA A 525 -4.82 16.68 34.25
N LEU A 526 -6.07 16.70 33.80
CA LEU A 526 -6.67 17.83 33.11
C LEU A 526 -7.14 18.87 34.14
N LYS A 527 -6.65 20.10 34.02
CA LYS A 527 -7.17 21.23 34.80
C LYS A 527 -7.93 22.15 33.87
N PHE A 528 -9.17 22.49 34.18
CA PHE A 528 -9.93 23.39 33.30
C PHE A 528 -9.32 24.79 33.26
N VAL A 529 -9.28 25.37 32.06
CA VAL A 529 -8.87 26.75 31.84
C VAL A 529 -10.07 27.63 32.20
N GLY A 530 -10.14 28.07 33.46
CA GLY A 530 -11.23 28.93 33.95
C GLY A 530 -11.33 30.30 33.26
N SER A 531 -10.40 30.64 32.35
CA SER A 531 -10.50 31.87 31.55
C SER A 531 -11.30 31.72 30.26
N LEU A 532 -11.77 30.51 29.91
CA LEU A 532 -12.60 30.28 28.72
C LEU A 532 -14.06 30.13 29.15
N ASN A 533 -14.87 31.16 28.94
CA ASN A 533 -16.29 31.17 29.30
C ASN A 533 -17.13 30.53 28.18
N THR A 534 -17.00 29.21 28.00
CA THR A 534 -17.65 28.44 26.93
C THR A 534 -19.15 28.69 26.86
N ARG A 535 -19.68 28.89 25.66
CA ARG A 535 -21.12 29.02 25.41
C ARG A 535 -21.73 27.66 25.08
N LEU A 536 -23.00 27.47 25.43
CA LEU A 536 -23.77 26.30 25.02
C LEU A 536 -23.93 26.32 23.50
N ILE A 537 -23.52 25.22 22.84
CA ILE A 537 -23.76 24.98 21.43
C ILE A 537 -24.79 23.85 21.30
N LEU A 538 -25.86 24.10 20.56
CA LEU A 538 -26.80 23.07 20.17
C LEU A 538 -26.26 22.38 18.92
N LEU A 539 -25.87 21.11 19.06
CA LEU A 539 -25.43 20.30 17.93
C LEU A 539 -26.64 19.86 17.08
N PRO A 540 -26.52 19.88 15.74
CA PRO A 540 -27.45 19.18 14.85
C PRO A 540 -27.61 17.70 15.19
N ASP A 541 -28.73 17.08 14.83
CA ASP A 541 -29.00 15.67 15.16
C ASP A 541 -27.97 14.70 14.54
N LYS A 542 -27.50 14.99 13.32
CA LYS A 542 -26.39 14.27 12.68
C LYS A 542 -25.10 14.39 13.50
N ALA A 543 -24.75 15.59 13.95
CA ALA A 543 -23.61 15.83 14.81
C ALA A 543 -23.75 15.16 16.19
N LYS A 544 -24.95 15.17 16.81
CA LYS A 544 -25.22 14.44 18.08
C LYS A 544 -24.96 12.93 17.96
N THR A 545 -25.30 12.36 16.81
CA THR A 545 -25.06 10.94 16.53
C THR A 545 -23.57 10.63 16.51
N LEU A 546 -22.77 11.43 15.79
CA LEU A 546 -21.31 11.32 15.77
C LEU A 546 -20.67 11.60 17.14
N TRP A 547 -21.20 12.58 17.88
CA TRP A 547 -20.76 12.91 19.23
C TRP A 547 -20.90 11.71 20.18
N THR A 548 -22.00 10.97 20.09
CA THR A 548 -22.22 9.76 20.89
C THR A 548 -21.12 8.71 20.63
N LYS A 549 -20.61 8.64 19.40
CA LYS A 549 -19.50 7.77 19.02
C LYS A 549 -18.19 8.23 19.67
N ILE A 550 -17.84 9.50 19.50
CA ILE A 550 -16.60 10.12 20.05
C ILE A 550 -16.59 10.12 21.59
N THR A 551 -17.75 10.17 22.24
CA THR A 551 -17.87 10.12 23.71
C THR A 551 -17.17 8.89 24.29
N LYS A 552 -17.16 7.76 23.58
CA LYS A 552 -16.44 6.55 24.00
C LYS A 552 -14.93 6.79 24.12
N VAL A 553 -14.35 7.52 23.17
CA VAL A 553 -12.92 7.89 23.16
C VAL A 553 -12.60 8.83 24.31
N TYR A 554 -13.40 9.89 24.51
CA TYR A 554 -13.19 10.81 25.62
C TYR A 554 -13.37 10.14 26.98
N LYS A 555 -14.27 9.16 27.11
CA LYS A 555 -14.46 8.40 28.36
C LYS A 555 -13.19 7.67 28.77
N GLN A 556 -12.37 7.24 27.82
CA GLN A 556 -11.13 6.51 28.07
C GLN A 556 -9.97 7.44 28.43
N PHE A 557 -9.80 8.55 27.70
CA PHE A 557 -8.59 9.39 27.83
C PHE A 557 -8.80 10.73 28.54
N ALA A 558 -10.03 11.21 28.62
CA ALA A 558 -10.36 12.51 29.22
C ALA A 558 -11.78 12.52 29.84
N PRO A 559 -12.10 11.60 30.77
CA PRO A 559 -13.45 11.45 31.32
C PRO A 559 -13.96 12.70 32.03
N ASP A 560 -13.06 13.51 32.61
CA ASP A 560 -13.43 14.75 33.30
C ASP A 560 -14.12 15.76 32.36
N LEU A 561 -13.76 15.79 31.07
CA LEU A 561 -14.43 16.67 30.09
C LEU A 561 -15.90 16.30 29.92
N LEU A 562 -16.25 15.01 30.01
CA LEU A 562 -17.62 14.53 29.88
C LEU A 562 -18.52 14.92 31.08
N THR A 563 -17.93 15.37 32.19
CA THR A 563 -18.69 15.84 33.35
C THR A 563 -19.18 17.28 33.20
N LEU A 564 -18.70 17.99 32.19
CA LEU A 564 -19.05 19.39 31.95
C LEU A 564 -20.32 19.50 31.10
N GLU A 565 -21.32 20.20 31.64
CA GLU A 565 -22.63 20.38 30.99
C GLU A 565 -22.54 21.03 29.60
N LEU A 566 -21.54 21.88 29.38
CA LEU A 566 -21.37 22.62 28.13
C LEU A 566 -20.47 21.90 27.11
N PHE A 567 -20.01 20.67 27.39
CA PHE A 567 -19.07 19.98 26.52
C PHE A 567 -19.76 19.34 25.32
N CYS A 568 -19.39 19.80 24.12
CA CYS A 568 -19.89 19.29 22.85
C CYS A 568 -18.80 18.62 21.98
N GLY A 569 -17.69 18.19 22.60
CA GLY A 569 -16.58 17.53 21.91
C GLY A 569 -15.52 18.45 21.30
N ARG A 570 -15.74 19.77 21.31
CA ARG A 570 -14.77 20.79 20.87
C ARG A 570 -13.82 21.13 22.01
N THR A 571 -12.53 20.85 21.83
CA THR A 571 -11.55 20.90 22.92
C THR A 571 -10.35 21.77 22.56
N LEU A 572 -9.92 22.62 23.48
CA LEU A 572 -8.66 23.36 23.42
C LEU A 572 -7.71 22.81 24.49
N VAL A 573 -6.60 22.21 24.07
CA VAL A 573 -5.55 21.69 24.95
C VAL A 573 -4.41 22.70 25.03
N VAL A 574 -4.28 23.33 26.19
CA VAL A 574 -3.21 24.27 26.50
C VAL A 574 -2.12 23.56 27.29
N GLY A 575 -0.88 23.59 26.83
CA GLY A 575 0.23 22.96 27.54
C GLY A 575 1.59 23.30 26.95
N ASP A 576 2.62 23.25 27.79
CA ASP A 576 4.01 23.46 27.36
C ASP A 576 4.47 22.38 26.37
N GLY A 577 5.47 22.71 25.56
CA GLY A 577 6.04 21.77 24.59
C GLY A 577 6.63 20.53 25.26
N GLY A 578 6.38 19.35 24.67
CA GLY A 578 7.18 18.15 24.92
C GLY A 578 6.70 17.19 26.03
N THR A 579 5.41 16.80 26.07
CA THR A 579 4.99 15.40 26.35
C THR A 579 3.48 15.29 26.54
N GLY A 580 2.88 15.87 27.59
CA GLY A 580 1.48 15.62 27.94
C GLY A 580 0.46 15.99 26.85
N LYS A 581 0.58 17.20 26.29
CA LYS A 581 -0.28 17.69 25.19
C LYS A 581 -0.21 16.78 23.97
N SER A 582 1.01 16.47 23.53
CA SER A 582 1.27 15.62 22.37
C SER A 582 0.84 14.17 22.59
N VAL A 583 0.96 13.65 23.81
CA VAL A 583 0.50 12.30 24.17
C VAL A 583 -1.03 12.24 24.12
N LEU A 584 -1.74 13.19 24.74
CA LEU A 584 -3.20 13.22 24.73
C LEU A 584 -3.77 13.32 23.31
N THR A 585 -3.24 14.26 22.51
CA THR A 585 -3.77 14.50 21.17
C THR A 585 -3.54 13.30 20.26
N LYS A 586 -2.39 12.64 20.39
CA LYS A 586 -2.09 11.37 19.73
C LYS A 586 -2.99 10.22 20.19
N GLN A 587 -3.22 10.08 21.49
CA GLN A 587 -4.13 9.06 22.04
C GLN A 587 -5.55 9.23 21.49
N LEU A 588 -6.10 10.44 21.54
CA LEU A 588 -7.43 10.74 21.03
C LEU A 588 -7.53 10.45 19.53
N LEU A 589 -6.56 10.91 18.73
CA LEU A 589 -6.58 10.73 17.28
C LEU A 589 -6.40 9.25 16.87
N ALA A 590 -5.48 8.53 17.53
CA ALA A 590 -5.25 7.11 17.30
C ALA A 590 -6.46 6.26 17.70
N GLU A 591 -7.09 6.56 18.83
CA GLU A 591 -8.28 5.82 19.29
C GLU A 591 -9.49 6.06 18.37
N VAL A 592 -9.71 7.29 17.89
CA VAL A 592 -10.75 7.55 16.89
C VAL A 592 -10.50 6.68 15.65
N ALA A 593 -9.24 6.63 15.17
CA ALA A 593 -8.89 5.80 14.01
C ALA A 593 -9.13 4.30 14.25
N GLN A 594 -8.71 3.78 15.42
CA GLN A 594 -8.90 2.38 15.80
C GLN A 594 -10.38 2.01 15.98
N MET A 595 -11.17 2.90 16.57
CA MET A 595 -12.61 2.75 16.73
C MET A 595 -13.33 2.60 15.37
N GLU A 596 -12.92 3.39 14.36
CA GLU A 596 -13.47 3.28 13.01
C GLU A 596 -13.10 1.96 12.34
N VAL A 597 -11.83 1.54 12.44
CA VAL A 597 -11.38 0.24 11.94
C VAL A 597 -12.17 -0.91 12.60
N GLY A 598 -12.41 -0.85 13.91
CA GLY A 598 -13.23 -1.82 14.62
C GLY A 598 -14.67 -1.85 14.12
N THR A 599 -15.28 -0.68 13.93
CA THR A 599 -16.66 -0.55 13.41
C THR A 599 -16.81 -1.18 12.02
N ILE A 600 -15.82 -0.98 11.14
CA ILE A 600 -15.81 -1.56 9.78
C ILE A 600 -15.74 -3.09 9.86
N HIS A 601 -14.86 -3.65 10.69
CA HIS A 601 -14.74 -5.10 10.87
C HIS A 601 -16.02 -5.73 11.44
N GLU A 602 -16.62 -5.11 12.47
CA GLU A 602 -17.87 -5.59 13.06
C GLU A 602 -19.00 -5.64 12.03
N ARG A 603 -19.08 -4.65 11.14
CA ARG A 603 -20.05 -4.63 10.03
C ARG A 603 -19.77 -5.72 9.01
N ALA A 604 -18.53 -5.85 8.55
CA ALA A 604 -18.14 -6.90 7.62
C ALA A 604 -18.45 -8.30 8.18
N ASP A 605 -18.22 -8.51 9.49
CA ASP A 605 -18.56 -9.74 10.18
C ASP A 605 -20.07 -9.96 10.30
N ALA A 606 -20.85 -8.92 10.58
CA ALA A 606 -22.31 -8.99 10.63
C ALA A 606 -22.91 -9.32 9.25
N GLU A 607 -22.38 -8.72 8.18
CA GLU A 607 -22.77 -9.00 6.79
C GLU A 607 -22.39 -10.44 6.39
N ARG A 608 -21.20 -10.92 6.79
CA ARG A 608 -20.77 -12.32 6.58
C ARG A 608 -21.60 -13.33 7.36
N LYS A 609 -22.03 -12.98 8.58
CA LYS A 609 -22.88 -13.80 9.45
C LYS A 609 -24.37 -13.64 9.15
N GLY A 610 -24.73 -13.09 7.99
CA GLY A 610 -26.11 -12.87 7.55
C GLY A 610 -27.04 -14.05 7.87
N PRO A 611 -28.35 -13.81 8.03
CA PRO A 611 -29.29 -14.75 8.61
C PRO A 611 -29.13 -16.12 7.94
N ARG A 612 -28.55 -17.08 8.68
CA ARG A 612 -28.49 -18.47 8.24
C ARG A 612 -29.94 -18.91 8.12
N ASP A 613 -30.36 -19.11 6.88
CA ASP A 613 -31.66 -19.62 6.48
C ASP A 613 -31.97 -20.92 7.25
N GLU A 614 -32.60 -20.79 8.42
CA GLU A 614 -33.39 -21.87 9.01
C GLU A 614 -34.70 -21.95 8.22
N GLY A 615 -34.59 -22.46 6.99
CA GLY A 615 -35.65 -23.21 6.32
C GLY A 615 -37.02 -22.54 6.18
N ARG A 616 -37.11 -21.29 5.71
CA ARG A 616 -38.37 -20.81 5.10
C ARG A 616 -38.14 -19.67 4.12
N ALA A 617 -38.15 -20.04 2.83
CA ALA A 617 -38.21 -19.11 1.70
C ALA A 617 -39.54 -18.34 1.68
N THR A 618 -39.67 -17.34 2.53
CA THR A 618 -40.63 -16.25 2.33
C THR A 618 -39.86 -15.07 1.75
N LYS A 619 -40.33 -14.53 0.62
CA LYS A 619 -39.82 -13.31 -0.03
C LYS A 619 -39.86 -12.14 0.97
N SER A 620 -38.85 -12.01 1.83
CA SER A 620 -38.70 -10.87 2.71
C SER A 620 -38.15 -9.70 1.91
N LYS A 621 -38.80 -8.54 2.02
CA LYS A 621 -38.31 -7.28 1.46
C LYS A 621 -36.86 -7.05 1.90
N PRO A 622 -35.99 -6.46 1.04
CA PRO A 622 -34.64 -6.11 1.44
C PRO A 622 -34.70 -5.25 2.71
N VAL A 623 -33.98 -5.67 3.74
CA VAL A 623 -33.87 -4.91 4.99
C VAL A 623 -33.12 -3.60 4.65
N PRO A 624 -33.69 -2.42 4.97
CA PRO A 624 -33.00 -1.16 4.75
C PRO A 624 -31.64 -1.17 5.44
N ARG A 625 -30.58 -0.80 4.72
CA ARG A 625 -29.24 -0.66 5.28
C ARG A 625 -29.25 0.47 6.31
N ALA A 626 -28.65 0.26 7.48
CA ALA A 626 -28.50 1.32 8.46
C ALA A 626 -27.51 2.38 7.92
N PRO A 627 -27.75 3.68 8.14
CA PRO A 627 -26.89 4.75 7.65
C PRO A 627 -25.46 4.64 8.20
N TYR A 628 -24.47 5.05 7.41
CA TYR A 628 -23.10 5.10 7.87
C TYR A 628 -22.91 6.18 8.91
N GLN A 629 -22.07 5.91 9.91
CA GLN A 629 -21.71 6.85 10.96
C GLN A 629 -20.20 6.83 11.06
N VAL A 630 -19.55 7.75 10.34
CA VAL A 630 -18.10 7.71 10.08
C VAL A 630 -17.46 8.99 10.60
N MET A 631 -16.37 8.84 11.36
CA MET A 631 -15.55 9.95 11.84
C MET A 631 -14.13 9.82 11.28
N VAL A 632 -13.73 10.73 10.39
CA VAL A 632 -12.37 10.67 9.82
C VAL A 632 -11.39 11.46 10.69
N PRO A 633 -10.37 10.80 11.30
CA PRO A 633 -9.35 11.50 12.07
C PRO A 633 -8.43 12.28 11.12
N LEU A 634 -8.15 13.56 11.37
CA LEU A 634 -7.26 14.36 10.54
C LEU A 634 -6.36 15.25 11.39
N ARG A 635 -5.05 15.28 11.13
CA ARG A 635 -4.12 16.20 11.78
C ARG A 635 -3.63 17.29 10.83
N VAL A 636 -3.85 18.54 11.23
CA VAL A 636 -3.49 19.73 10.47
C VAL A 636 -2.55 20.61 11.31
N PRO A 637 -1.27 20.76 10.92
CA PRO A 637 -0.37 21.73 11.54
C PRO A 637 -0.82 23.15 11.20
N LEU A 638 -1.16 23.97 12.20
CA LEU A 638 -1.65 25.32 11.98
C LEU A 638 -0.58 26.27 11.43
N VAL A 639 0.70 25.95 11.65
CA VAL A 639 1.83 26.66 11.02
C VAL A 639 1.79 26.56 9.49
N ASP A 640 1.31 25.44 8.94
CA ASP A 640 1.22 25.27 7.48
C ASP A 640 0.09 26.11 6.89
N LEU A 641 -1.04 26.20 7.58
CA LEU A 641 -2.16 27.05 7.17
C LEU A 641 -1.78 28.53 7.27
N ALA A 642 -1.08 28.94 8.33
CA ALA A 642 -0.58 30.30 8.47
C ALA A 642 0.38 30.67 7.32
N ARG A 643 1.31 29.77 6.98
CA ARG A 643 2.21 29.98 5.84
C ARG A 643 1.44 30.11 4.52
N GLN A 644 0.39 29.33 4.33
CA GLN A 644 -0.44 29.41 3.13
C GLN A 644 -1.18 30.76 3.02
N LEU A 645 -1.73 31.27 4.11
CA LEU A 645 -2.33 32.61 4.15
C LEU A 645 -1.29 33.71 3.86
N GLN A 646 -0.06 33.55 4.33
CA GLN A 646 1.03 34.48 4.01
C GLN A 646 1.46 34.42 2.54
N GLU A 647 1.49 33.23 1.95
CA GLU A 647 1.79 32.99 0.53
C GLU A 647 0.65 33.47 -0.38
N SER A 648 -0.59 33.48 0.10
CA SER A 648 -1.79 33.87 -0.66
C SER A 648 -2.75 34.69 0.21
N PRO A 649 -2.48 35.98 0.42
CA PRO A 649 -3.28 36.85 1.31
C PRO A 649 -4.73 37.04 0.85
N ASP A 650 -4.99 36.87 -0.44
CA ASP A 650 -6.33 36.97 -1.04
C ASP A 650 -7.17 35.69 -0.87
N MET A 651 -6.58 34.63 -0.29
CA MET A 651 -7.30 33.40 0.01
C MET A 651 -8.37 33.68 1.06
N GLY A 652 -9.64 33.50 0.69
CA GLY A 652 -10.77 33.69 1.58
C GLY A 652 -10.71 32.77 2.80
N VAL A 653 -11.29 33.22 3.90
CA VAL A 653 -11.53 32.42 5.12
C VAL A 653 -12.88 31.71 5.08
N ASP A 654 -13.64 31.89 4.00
CA ASP A 654 -14.93 31.24 3.81
C ASP A 654 -14.71 29.77 3.43
N PRO A 655 -15.48 28.85 4.03
CA PRO A 655 -15.35 27.43 3.77
C PRO A 655 -15.83 27.12 2.35
N ASP A 656 -15.01 26.37 1.65
CA ASP A 656 -15.27 25.83 0.32
C ASP A 656 -14.61 24.45 0.30
N VAL A 657 -15.45 23.44 0.14
CA VAL A 657 -15.07 22.02 0.17
C VAL A 657 -13.95 21.70 -0.85
N LEU A 658 -13.84 22.48 -1.92
CA LEU A 658 -12.87 22.26 -3.01
C LEU A 658 -11.69 23.24 -3.00
N ASN A 659 -11.84 24.45 -2.44
CA ASN A 659 -10.86 25.51 -2.66
C ASN A 659 -10.54 26.39 -1.44
N ASP A 660 -10.95 26.00 -0.23
CA ASP A 660 -10.56 26.74 0.96
C ASP A 660 -9.18 26.38 1.52
N LEU A 661 -8.85 27.01 2.65
CA LEU A 661 -7.59 26.85 3.36
C LEU A 661 -7.26 25.37 3.65
N LEU A 662 -8.26 24.57 4.03
CA LEU A 662 -8.08 23.15 4.32
C LEU A 662 -7.95 22.32 3.03
N ALA A 663 -8.80 22.57 2.03
CA ALA A 663 -8.77 21.86 0.75
C ALA A 663 -7.44 22.03 0.02
N VAL A 664 -6.96 23.27 -0.07
CA VAL A 664 -5.67 23.58 -0.71
C VAL A 664 -4.50 22.99 0.08
N TRP A 665 -4.54 23.03 1.42
CA TRP A 665 -3.51 22.39 2.24
C TRP A 665 -3.47 20.87 2.01
N MET A 666 -4.62 20.22 1.95
CA MET A 666 -4.71 18.78 1.70
C MET A 666 -4.19 18.42 0.30
N ALA A 667 -4.60 19.17 -0.74
CA ALA A 667 -4.12 18.96 -2.09
C ALA A 667 -2.60 19.14 -2.20
N ARG A 668 -2.01 20.12 -1.49
CA ARG A 668 -0.56 20.30 -1.41
C ARG A 668 0.14 19.17 -0.66
N LYS A 669 -0.43 18.70 0.45
CA LYS A 669 0.20 17.69 1.32
C LYS A 669 0.12 16.28 0.75
N TYR A 670 -1.01 15.92 0.17
CA TYR A 670 -1.30 14.55 -0.27
C TYR A 670 -1.40 14.39 -1.80
N GLY A 671 -1.50 15.50 -2.54
CA GLY A 671 -1.78 15.51 -3.99
C GLY A 671 -3.27 15.70 -4.25
N GLY A 672 -3.64 16.58 -5.19
CA GLY A 672 -5.03 16.93 -5.49
C GLY A 672 -5.90 15.74 -5.93
N ASP A 673 -5.30 14.79 -6.64
CA ASP A 673 -5.99 13.57 -7.09
C ASP A 673 -5.85 12.40 -6.09
N SER A 674 -5.28 12.63 -4.90
CA SER A 674 -5.10 11.57 -3.92
C SER A 674 -6.44 11.11 -3.35
N THR A 675 -6.53 9.81 -3.09
CA THR A 675 -7.76 9.22 -2.54
C THR A 675 -8.13 9.80 -1.18
N LEU A 676 -7.14 10.25 -0.39
CA LEU A 676 -7.39 10.93 0.88
C LEU A 676 -8.03 12.31 0.69
N VAL A 677 -7.60 13.09 -0.30
CA VAL A 677 -8.26 14.37 -0.62
C VAL A 677 -9.70 14.11 -1.01
N GLN A 678 -9.95 13.15 -1.89
CA GLN A 678 -11.30 12.77 -2.32
C GLN A 678 -12.17 12.30 -1.13
N LEU A 679 -11.62 11.48 -0.23
CA LEU A 679 -12.27 11.01 0.98
C LEU A 679 -12.72 12.17 1.88
N ILE A 680 -11.81 13.10 2.19
CA ILE A 680 -12.13 14.24 3.06
C ILE A 680 -13.11 15.19 2.36
N THR A 681 -12.94 15.45 1.07
CA THR A 681 -13.88 16.23 0.26
C THR A 681 -15.30 15.65 0.33
N GLN A 682 -15.46 14.33 0.22
CA GLN A 682 -16.77 13.67 0.37
C GLN A 682 -17.36 13.85 1.77
N VAL A 683 -16.54 13.73 2.82
CA VAL A 683 -16.99 13.92 4.22
C VAL A 683 -17.44 15.35 4.47
N ARG A 684 -16.70 16.33 3.95
CA ARG A 684 -17.02 17.75 4.06
C ARG A 684 -18.27 18.11 3.28
N GLN A 685 -18.41 17.60 2.05
CA GLN A 685 -19.61 17.76 1.24
C GLN A 685 -20.87 17.23 1.96
N ALA A 686 -20.79 16.02 2.52
CA ALA A 686 -21.89 15.44 3.29
C ALA A 686 -22.22 16.24 4.57
N SER A 687 -21.21 16.84 5.21
CA SER A 687 -21.43 17.71 6.36
C SER A 687 -22.04 19.06 5.98
N HIS A 688 -21.76 19.58 4.79
CA HIS A 688 -22.36 20.81 4.29
C HIS A 688 -23.83 20.58 3.95
N GLU A 689 -24.13 19.50 3.22
CA GLU A 689 -25.51 19.11 2.87
C GLU A 689 -26.37 18.84 4.12
N ALA A 690 -25.76 18.35 5.19
CA ALA A 690 -26.43 18.17 6.48
C ALA A 690 -26.92 19.49 7.11
N ALA A 691 -26.23 20.61 6.89
CA ALA A 691 -26.67 21.91 7.39
C ALA A 691 -27.91 22.40 6.60
N ASP A 692 -27.87 22.25 5.26
CA ASP A 692 -28.96 22.66 4.37
C ASP A 692 -30.24 21.82 4.58
N GLU A 693 -30.10 20.51 4.82
CA GLU A 693 -31.24 19.60 5.05
C GLU A 693 -31.98 19.90 6.36
N GLU A 694 -31.28 20.31 7.42
CA GLU A 694 -31.89 20.65 8.72
C GLU A 694 -32.76 21.91 8.62
N GLU A 695 -32.32 22.90 7.83
CA GLU A 695 -33.14 24.07 7.50
C GLU A 695 -34.37 23.71 6.66
N ALA A 696 -34.24 22.74 5.76
CA ALA A 696 -35.32 22.29 4.88
C ALA A 696 -36.32 21.30 5.54
N GLY A 697 -35.97 20.71 6.69
CA GLY A 697 -36.80 19.75 7.41
C GLY A 697 -36.98 18.39 6.70
N VAL A 698 -36.08 18.04 5.78
CA VAL A 698 -36.12 16.79 5.00
C VAL A 698 -35.14 15.81 5.63
N ALA A 699 -35.63 14.91 6.48
CA ALA A 699 -34.82 13.84 7.06
C ALA A 699 -34.77 12.64 6.10
N ASP A 700 -33.87 12.67 5.13
CA ASP A 700 -33.57 11.48 4.34
C ASP A 700 -32.52 10.61 5.06
N ASN A 701 -32.52 9.31 4.75
CA ASN A 701 -31.77 8.27 5.45
C ASN A 701 -30.29 8.24 5.03
N ASN A 702 -29.65 9.43 5.00
CA ASN A 702 -28.32 9.68 4.47
C ASN A 702 -27.21 9.31 5.46
N ASP A 703 -26.03 9.03 4.90
CA ASP A 703 -24.82 8.76 5.66
C ASP A 703 -24.41 9.97 6.51
N ILE A 704 -23.98 9.69 7.74
CA ILE A 704 -23.56 10.68 8.72
C ILE A 704 -22.03 10.66 8.77
N LEU A 705 -21.41 11.63 8.09
CA LEU A 705 -19.96 11.74 7.98
C LEU A 705 -19.48 13.00 8.74
N GLY A 706 -18.32 12.91 9.38
CA GLY A 706 -17.69 14.06 10.03
C GLY A 706 -16.20 13.89 10.21
N LEU A 707 -15.53 14.99 10.56
CA LEU A 707 -14.10 15.02 10.81
C LEU A 707 -13.79 15.17 12.31
N PHE A 708 -12.82 14.40 12.79
CA PHE A 708 -12.17 14.63 14.08
C PHE A 708 -10.82 15.27 13.81
N VAL A 709 -10.79 16.61 13.82
CA VAL A 709 -9.66 17.39 13.31
C VAL A 709 -8.76 17.86 14.45
N LEU A 710 -7.55 17.33 14.54
CA LEU A 710 -6.48 17.87 15.37
C LEU A 710 -5.81 19.06 14.68
N LEU A 711 -6.08 20.25 15.21
CA LEU A 711 -5.51 21.53 14.77
C LEU A 711 -4.33 21.88 15.68
N ASP A 712 -3.13 21.52 15.24
CA ASP A 712 -1.94 21.49 16.10
C ASP A 712 -1.14 22.80 16.03
N GLY A 713 -0.88 23.40 17.20
CA GLY A 713 0.04 24.53 17.33
C GLY A 713 -0.56 25.89 16.98
N LEU A 714 -1.67 26.30 17.61
CA LEU A 714 -2.27 27.62 17.38
C LEU A 714 -1.32 28.77 17.74
N ASP A 715 -0.37 28.52 18.66
CA ASP A 715 0.70 29.46 18.98
C ASP A 715 1.68 29.70 17.81
N GLU A 716 1.83 28.72 16.93
CA GLU A 716 2.75 28.74 15.79
C GLU A 716 2.17 29.49 14.58
N ALA A 717 0.87 29.78 14.58
CA ALA A 717 0.21 30.59 13.57
C ALA A 717 0.60 32.09 13.62
N ALA A 718 1.29 32.53 14.67
CA ALA A 718 1.81 33.89 14.83
C ALA A 718 0.78 34.99 14.45
N ALA A 719 1.07 35.78 13.41
CA ALA A 719 0.23 36.90 12.96
C ALA A 719 -1.11 36.45 12.33
N GLU A 720 -1.18 35.24 11.78
CA GLU A 720 -2.36 34.72 11.09
C GLU A 720 -3.38 34.05 12.02
N ARG A 721 -3.10 34.02 13.33
CA ARG A 721 -3.96 33.35 14.32
C ARG A 721 -5.42 33.79 14.25
N THR A 722 -5.68 35.08 14.08
CA THR A 722 -7.03 35.64 13.98
C THR A 722 -7.76 35.13 12.74
N ASN A 723 -7.06 35.05 11.60
CA ASN A 723 -7.60 34.56 10.33
C ASN A 723 -7.88 33.05 10.39
N ILE A 724 -6.98 32.28 11.01
CA ILE A 724 -7.23 30.85 11.26
C ILE A 724 -8.45 30.65 12.17
N LEU A 725 -8.61 31.45 13.22
CA LEU A 725 -9.80 31.36 14.07
C LEU A 725 -11.07 31.86 13.36
N LEU A 726 -10.97 32.77 12.39
CA LEU A 726 -12.09 33.12 11.49
C LEU A 726 -12.47 31.92 10.64
N PHE A 727 -11.50 31.30 9.96
CA PHE A 727 -11.73 30.11 9.16
C PHE A 727 -12.36 28.96 9.97
N ILE A 728 -11.86 28.69 11.18
CA ILE A 728 -12.44 27.64 12.05
C ILE A 728 -13.88 27.97 12.44
N THR A 729 -14.20 29.24 12.72
CA THR A 729 -15.59 29.65 12.98
C THR A 729 -16.46 29.37 11.76
N SER A 730 -16.07 29.88 10.59
CA SER A 730 -16.87 29.73 9.37
C SER A 730 -17.02 28.26 8.97
N LEU A 731 -15.96 27.46 9.12
CA LEU A 731 -16.01 26.01 8.88
C LEU A 731 -17.01 25.31 9.80
N LEU A 732 -17.06 25.63 11.09
CA LEU A 732 -17.98 25.00 12.03
C LEU A 732 -19.43 25.46 11.88
N GLU A 733 -19.64 26.63 11.28
CA GLU A 733 -20.96 27.15 10.92
C GLU A 733 -21.49 26.46 9.66
N ALA A 734 -20.66 26.28 8.64
CA ALA A 734 -21.03 25.60 7.39
C ALA A 734 -21.05 24.06 7.51
N GLU A 735 -20.14 23.49 8.31
CA GLU A 735 -19.91 22.04 8.42
C GLU A 735 -20.00 21.60 9.90
N PRO A 736 -21.21 21.54 10.49
CA PRO A 736 -21.40 21.39 11.93
C PRO A 736 -21.09 19.97 12.47
N CYS A 737 -20.88 18.98 11.60
CA CYS A 737 -20.58 17.59 11.99
C CYS A 737 -19.09 17.36 12.34
N HIS A 738 -18.29 18.43 12.47
CA HIS A 738 -16.87 18.36 12.76
C HIS A 738 -16.55 18.62 14.25
N PHE A 739 -15.57 17.86 14.76
CA PHE A 739 -15.14 17.88 16.16
C PHE A 739 -13.65 18.25 16.27
N PRO A 740 -13.32 19.55 16.23
CA PRO A 740 -11.95 20.02 16.32
C PRO A 740 -11.35 19.89 17.73
N LEU A 741 -10.08 19.50 17.75
CA LEU A 741 -9.18 19.48 18.90
C LEU A 741 -8.04 20.47 18.61
N LEU A 742 -8.03 21.63 19.27
CA LEU A 742 -6.95 22.61 19.12
C LEU A 742 -5.87 22.42 20.16
N THR A 743 -4.61 22.69 19.80
CA THR A 743 -3.50 22.74 20.76
C THR A 743 -2.87 24.13 20.79
N ALA A 744 -2.43 24.58 21.97
CA ALA A 744 -1.71 25.86 22.13
C ALA A 744 -0.72 25.81 23.30
N ARG A 745 0.29 26.68 23.28
CA ARG A 745 1.14 26.93 24.46
C ARG A 745 0.46 27.84 25.49
N PRO A 746 0.84 27.75 26.79
CA PRO A 746 0.31 28.61 27.83
C PRO A 746 0.63 30.09 27.56
N GLY A 747 -0.32 30.96 27.91
CA GLY A 747 -0.15 32.42 27.82
C GLY A 747 -0.23 33.01 26.40
N VAL A 748 -0.39 32.18 25.36
CA VAL A 748 -0.37 32.66 23.96
C VAL A 748 -1.69 33.28 23.52
N LEU A 749 -2.81 32.81 24.06
CA LEU A 749 -4.14 33.30 23.67
C LEU A 749 -4.48 34.61 24.38
N GLY A 750 -4.74 35.65 23.59
CA GLY A 750 -5.30 36.91 24.07
C GLY A 750 -6.79 36.80 24.42
N PHE A 751 -7.37 37.93 24.81
CA PHE A 751 -8.79 37.99 25.20
C PHE A 751 -9.71 37.69 24.01
N ALA A 752 -9.44 38.29 22.84
CA ALA A 752 -10.26 38.12 21.65
C ALA A 752 -10.27 36.67 21.15
N GLU A 753 -9.13 35.99 21.14
CA GLU A 753 -9.06 34.58 20.73
C GLU A 753 -9.82 33.67 21.69
N LYS A 754 -9.73 33.93 22.99
CA LYS A 754 -10.49 33.19 24.00
C LYS A 754 -11.98 33.40 23.85
N GLU A 755 -12.43 34.64 23.65
CA GLU A 755 -13.84 34.96 23.45
C GLU A 755 -14.40 34.21 22.22
N LYS A 756 -13.63 34.17 21.13
CA LYS A 756 -14.02 33.50 19.90
C LYS A 756 -14.08 31.98 20.05
N LEU A 757 -13.07 31.37 20.66
CA LEU A 757 -13.09 29.94 20.97
C LEU A 757 -14.25 29.57 21.90
N ALA A 758 -14.52 30.40 22.90
CA ALA A 758 -15.66 30.23 23.79
C ALA A 758 -17.01 30.33 23.05
N ALA A 759 -17.13 31.27 22.11
CA ALA A 759 -18.31 31.44 21.27
C ALA A 759 -18.56 30.23 20.35
N ASN A 760 -17.49 29.56 19.91
CA ASN A 760 -17.56 28.34 19.12
C ASN A 760 -17.76 27.06 19.97
N GLY A 761 -17.97 27.17 21.29
CA GLY A 761 -18.21 26.01 22.16
C GLY A 761 -16.96 25.23 22.57
N PHE A 762 -15.75 25.77 22.38
CA PHE A 762 -14.54 25.09 22.86
C PHE A 762 -14.49 25.07 24.38
N ILE A 763 -14.05 23.94 24.94
CA ILE A 763 -13.65 23.83 26.34
C ILE A 763 -12.13 23.79 26.43
N GLY A 764 -11.57 24.70 27.23
CA GLY A 764 -10.14 24.78 27.49
C GLY A 764 -9.73 23.85 28.62
N CYS A 765 -8.78 22.97 28.36
CA CYS A 765 -8.05 22.22 29.38
C CYS A 765 -6.58 22.63 29.39
N LEU A 766 -6.08 22.96 30.57
CA LEU A 766 -4.68 23.13 30.86
C LEU A 766 -4.13 21.75 31.23
N MET A 767 -3.24 21.27 30.38
CA MET A 767 -2.39 20.17 30.73
C MET A 767 -1.29 20.69 31.65
N SER A 768 -1.56 20.60 32.95
CA SER A 768 -0.49 20.74 33.94
C SER A 768 0.42 19.52 33.89
N LYS A 769 1.61 19.66 34.49
CA LYS A 769 2.63 18.60 34.62
C LYS A 769 1.97 17.26 34.95
N LEU A 770 2.50 16.18 34.37
CA LEU A 770 2.11 14.79 34.66
C LEU A 770 1.80 14.62 36.15
N PRO A 771 0.67 13.98 36.53
CA PRO A 771 0.31 13.83 37.93
C PRO A 771 1.50 13.23 38.66
N PRO A 772 1.97 13.88 39.73
CA PRO A 772 3.17 13.44 40.37
C PRO A 772 2.85 12.15 41.13
N LEU A 773 3.59 11.08 40.85
CA LEU A 773 3.53 9.81 41.56
C LEU A 773 3.66 10.09 43.06
N LYS A 774 2.56 10.00 43.80
CA LYS A 774 2.41 10.49 45.18
C LYS A 774 3.50 9.94 46.12
N ALA A 775 3.93 8.69 45.89
CA ALA A 775 4.98 8.02 46.66
C ALA A 775 6.42 8.51 46.37
N ILE A 776 6.64 9.24 45.27
CA ILE A 776 7.98 9.70 44.84
C ILE A 776 8.26 11.13 45.33
N ILE A 777 7.20 11.94 45.50
CA ILE A 777 7.26 13.34 45.93
C ILE A 777 7.77 13.48 47.38
N GLU A 778 7.57 12.46 48.21
CA GLU A 778 7.98 12.50 49.62
C GLU A 778 9.50 12.42 49.82
N ASN A 779 10.27 12.11 48.77
CA ASN A 779 11.72 12.12 48.84
C ASN A 779 12.27 13.55 48.55
N PRO A 780 12.88 14.22 49.55
CA PRO A 780 13.34 15.61 49.43
C PRO A 780 14.36 15.83 48.30
N ALA A 781 15.09 14.79 47.87
CA ALA A 781 16.06 14.86 46.80
C ALA A 781 15.43 15.13 45.42
N TYR A 782 14.16 14.78 45.23
CA TYR A 782 13.45 14.94 43.95
C TYR A 782 12.40 16.07 43.97
N ALA A 783 12.24 16.77 45.10
CA ALA A 783 11.25 17.84 45.26
C ALA A 783 11.44 18.97 44.22
N GLY A 784 12.69 19.29 43.85
CA GLY A 784 13.00 20.30 42.82
C GLY A 784 12.67 19.87 41.38
N LEU A 785 12.52 18.57 41.11
CA LEU A 785 12.27 18.02 39.76
C LEU A 785 10.77 17.93 39.43
N THR A 786 9.90 18.00 40.44
CA THR A 786 8.44 18.12 40.28
C THR A 786 8.03 19.37 39.49
N GLY A 787 8.95 20.34 39.40
CA GLY A 787 8.83 21.56 38.64
C GLY A 787 8.84 21.38 37.11
N ASN A 788 9.29 20.24 36.58
CA ASN A 788 9.49 20.06 35.15
C ASN A 788 8.85 18.73 34.68
N PRO A 789 7.83 18.77 33.80
CA PRO A 789 7.14 17.57 33.34
C PRO A 789 8.08 16.57 32.65
N MET A 790 9.11 17.04 31.92
CA MET A 790 10.14 16.15 31.38
C MET A 790 10.92 15.43 32.50
N CYS A 791 11.27 16.14 33.58
CA CYS A 791 11.98 15.54 34.73
C CYS A 791 11.13 14.51 35.49
N LEU A 792 9.81 14.70 35.51
CA LEU A 792 8.85 13.73 36.06
C LEU A 792 8.70 12.49 35.17
N THR A 793 8.65 12.66 33.84
CA THR A 793 8.72 11.55 32.88
C THR A 793 10.03 10.78 33.02
N LEU A 794 11.17 11.50 33.08
CA LEU A 794 12.53 11.00 33.36
C LEU A 794 12.55 10.09 34.60
N LEU A 795 12.05 10.60 35.73
CA LEU A 795 12.09 9.90 37.00
C LEU A 795 11.16 8.67 37.02
N THR A 796 9.97 8.80 36.44
CA THR A 796 8.99 7.71 36.33
C THR A 796 9.52 6.56 35.47
N HIS A 797 10.17 6.87 34.34
CA HIS A 797 10.71 5.86 33.43
C HIS A 797 11.93 5.15 34.04
N VAL A 798 12.87 5.88 34.63
CA VAL A 798 14.05 5.31 35.32
C VAL A 798 13.62 4.40 36.49
N LEU A 799 12.63 4.81 37.27
CA LEU A 799 12.15 4.01 38.40
C LEU A 799 11.36 2.78 37.95
N ARG A 800 10.54 2.87 36.89
CA ARG A 800 9.86 1.70 36.31
C ARG A 800 10.86 0.69 35.73
N LYS A 801 11.88 1.16 35.02
CA LYS A 801 12.97 0.31 34.51
C LYS A 801 13.74 -0.36 35.64
N SER A 802 14.12 0.41 36.66
CA SER A 802 14.79 -0.11 37.86
C SER A 802 13.92 -1.11 38.65
N LEU A 803 12.60 -0.90 38.73
CA LEU A 803 11.66 -1.84 39.35
C LEU A 803 11.52 -3.15 38.56
N LYS A 804 11.48 -3.06 37.23
CA LYS A 804 11.37 -4.20 36.32
C LYS A 804 12.66 -5.04 36.31
N GLU A 805 13.82 -4.39 36.41
CA GLU A 805 15.14 -5.02 36.40
C GLU A 805 15.54 -5.58 37.78
N ASN A 806 15.14 -4.96 38.90
CA ASN A 806 15.56 -5.37 40.24
C ASN A 806 14.59 -6.30 40.97
N GLY A 807 13.46 -6.67 40.35
CA GLY A 807 12.54 -7.68 40.90
C GLY A 807 11.97 -7.37 42.29
N LEU A 808 12.00 -6.11 42.73
CA LEU A 808 11.45 -5.74 44.03
C LEU A 808 9.92 -5.65 43.93
N ALA A 809 9.26 -6.68 44.46
CA ALA A 809 7.83 -6.69 44.73
C ALA A 809 7.49 -5.68 45.83
N VAL A 810 7.47 -4.39 45.48
CA VAL A 810 6.91 -3.35 46.33
C VAL A 810 5.58 -2.94 45.73
N LYS A 811 4.50 -3.43 46.35
CA LYS A 811 3.16 -2.84 46.27
C LYS A 811 3.24 -1.43 46.87
N ILE A 812 3.72 -0.45 46.11
CA ILE A 812 3.33 0.93 46.33
C ILE A 812 2.06 1.10 45.50
N ALA A 813 0.96 1.37 46.18
CA ALA A 813 -0.36 1.58 45.58
C ALA A 813 -0.26 2.60 44.44
N LEU A 814 -0.55 2.13 43.22
CA LEU A 814 -1.04 2.96 42.12
C LEU A 814 -2.44 3.46 42.48
#